data_AF-A0A094F622-F1
#
_entry.id   AF-A0A094F622-F1
#
_cell.length_a   1.000
_cell.length_b   1.000
_cell.length_c   1.000
_cell.angle_alpha   90.00
_cell.angle_beta   90.00
_cell.angle_gamma   90.00
#
_symmetry.space_group_name_H-M   'P 1'
#
loop_
_entity.id
_entity.type
_entity.pdbx_description
1 polymer ?
#
loop_
_entity_poly.entity_id
_entity_poly.type
_entity_poly.pdbx_seq_one_letter_code
_entity_poly.pdbx_strand_id
1 'polypeptide(L)'
;MLLSTGWLASASSVMLVALACVQSTSARPQNGTEYPTNFDSHDLDRRAGSFYLRILPLGASITFGVDATNPNTGNGYRKFLRDQLRYDGWQVNMVGTLSGGTMRDRDNEGWSGFIVDQVKVRAENVVPLLLPNLVLINAGTNDATQNINIPDIGERMRGLITYIFTQVPTTVVVLSTLIPNKDQAAQGNVDKINVIYRGLVKELQAAGYHIVLAEMSEGWVTESDLSDSTHPNEGGYKKMAASWRNAIGVVEKNGWLQAPSSSVAFDDSVGGTNTCEKAYGSGNQDPRGRTQVLKALSPRIIDDGKYTHSSQSMGKIHQGFYVEPDTVWFAQLVNAYGADRGGERDDWVFSQPDGIHMRLNLGGGTFGDKILIDTKSTCPQEGVRWGDVNNDGLDDFICIGPEGNMYVSLNRGGNPPQFDSVGLYKTAPSGYALTNVRLGDIDGDGRLDYCVIAGNGDIYCWRNGGQGDMAAYWQDFGEGKPVFTGKGMGNIDGVRLGEYAIPFFFALPGGRVYLSVPELPGFDINGDFRSDWLFLDDNGKVTTYINQRNGDKGLIPYWDSVGVTHAGMGEPSRSQIRFARIYGSGRPDYVYIKCITYADKRCDYEVRAWQNTGSGGKYQKGDGAHWCDMKGGGNDDYVFIDHLGRITIFKNSNSPPNTDYSGWNDEGIVLETGLDRKALHLADWNGDGKCDVIAVTKATGAIDVWYTSYNWQTDTFSFSAKTNVVASGCTQGWGVGPFDLGMRFPDIDGDGRADYMCLEKDGRTTGWLNKATGLQWMDQIKFSVGKDRANHRWADVNGDGKDDFLWIDKFNGDTSVWYNMGAKQISGSSFWWDPRGTAYQGSSSGANLHFPNLGGVGRADMTEVNPKTALGYTWFNSCPPGGDDGAIVNPGLPLAQAPGGSGEVATTTTVAPATPTPTPTEPTRPYTSEVQCVDDGVTNRWPGYLVCHDSGGWQMSCDECLGRNGYEAATTVNGYLCHMFVENGEMTLTACPGDPAPDTLPDGSPGPIEDGIVEAFCQSVGKMPGGVPVELATWGACFMYAYLKANNALEQNTAGLISVCDVLFVGLCTYIGSDIGDIGGGGSG
;
A
#
# COMPACT_ATOMS: atom_id res chain seq x y z
N MET A 1 2.44 -61.93 -8.95
CA MET A 1 1.60 -62.80 -8.09
C MET A 1 0.16 -62.66 -8.56
N LEU A 2 -0.54 -63.78 -8.57
CA LEU A 2 -1.72 -64.12 -9.36
C LEU A 2 -2.96 -64.15 -8.44
N LEU A 3 -4.15 -63.98 -9.05
CA LEU A 3 -5.48 -64.45 -8.62
C LEU A 3 -6.24 -63.60 -7.57
N SER A 4 -7.57 -63.42 -7.61
CA SER A 4 -8.65 -63.80 -8.56
C SER A 4 -10.03 -63.42 -7.98
N THR A 5 -11.03 -63.24 -8.87
CA THR A 5 -12.47 -63.63 -8.77
C THR A 5 -13.34 -62.98 -7.69
N GLY A 6 -14.61 -62.58 -7.86
CA GLY A 6 -15.75 -62.99 -8.70
C GLY A 6 -17.02 -62.59 -7.89
N TRP A 7 -18.17 -62.22 -8.45
CA TRP A 7 -19.40 -63.02 -8.65
C TRP A 7 -20.49 -61.99 -9.06
N LEU A 8 -21.16 -61.99 -10.22
CA LEU A 8 -22.12 -62.90 -10.90
C LEU A 8 -23.57 -62.95 -10.36
N ALA A 9 -24.49 -62.73 -11.31
CA ALA A 9 -25.89 -63.17 -11.47
C ALA A 9 -27.00 -62.34 -10.78
N SER A 10 -28.01 -61.74 -11.43
CA SER A 10 -28.96 -62.20 -12.50
C SER A 10 -29.89 -63.31 -11.99
N ALA A 11 -31.21 -63.39 -12.24
CA ALA A 11 -32.20 -62.67 -13.03
C ALA A 11 -33.63 -63.15 -12.63
N SER A 12 -34.65 -62.58 -13.27
CA SER A 12 -35.90 -63.25 -13.74
C SER A 12 -37.10 -63.35 -12.76
N SER A 13 -38.38 -63.18 -13.14
CA SER A 13 -39.08 -63.00 -14.44
C SER A 13 -40.61 -62.83 -14.21
N VAL A 14 -41.37 -62.67 -15.33
CA VAL A 14 -42.79 -63.09 -15.59
C VAL A 14 -43.83 -61.93 -15.52
N MET A 15 -44.71 -61.60 -16.49
CA MET A 15 -45.32 -62.21 -17.70
C MET A 15 -45.87 -61.05 -18.60
N LEU A 16 -45.59 -60.92 -19.90
CA LEU A 16 -46.28 -61.46 -21.11
C LEU A 16 -47.82 -61.37 -21.20
N VAL A 17 -48.33 -60.59 -22.17
CA VAL A 17 -49.37 -60.97 -23.16
C VAL A 17 -49.06 -60.29 -24.50
N ALA A 18 -49.24 -61.04 -25.60
CA ALA A 18 -48.80 -60.76 -26.98
C ALA A 18 -49.98 -60.49 -27.95
N LEU A 19 -49.66 -59.90 -29.13
CA LEU A 19 -50.16 -60.11 -30.52
C LEU A 19 -49.96 -58.78 -31.32
N ALA A 20 -49.56 -58.66 -32.59
CA ALA A 20 -49.01 -59.53 -33.64
C ALA A 20 -48.40 -58.63 -34.77
N CYS A 21 -47.34 -59.11 -35.44
CA CYS A 21 -46.92 -59.02 -36.87
C CYS A 21 -47.70 -58.10 -37.87
N VAL A 22 -47.16 -57.40 -38.89
CA VAL A 22 -45.92 -57.40 -39.72
C VAL A 22 -45.82 -56.03 -40.45
N GLN A 23 -44.60 -55.53 -40.71
CA GLN A 23 -44.07 -55.00 -41.99
C GLN A 23 -43.15 -53.78 -41.85
N SER A 24 -42.00 -53.92 -42.50
CA SER A 24 -40.89 -52.98 -42.65
C SER A 24 -41.28 -51.69 -43.37
N THR A 25 -40.91 -50.55 -42.80
CA THR A 25 -40.60 -49.33 -43.56
C THR A 25 -39.37 -48.63 -42.97
N SER A 26 -38.44 -48.31 -43.86
CA SER A 26 -37.28 -47.46 -43.63
C SER A 26 -37.72 -46.06 -43.19
N ALA A 27 -37.34 -45.62 -41.99
CA ALA A 27 -37.42 -44.23 -41.58
C ALA A 27 -36.06 -43.56 -41.75
N ARG A 28 -36.05 -42.55 -42.62
CA ARG A 28 -34.94 -41.64 -42.94
C ARG A 28 -34.58 -40.79 -41.70
N PRO A 29 -33.29 -40.50 -41.41
CA PRO A 29 -32.95 -39.58 -40.33
C PRO A 29 -33.35 -38.15 -40.71
N GLN A 30 -34.11 -37.48 -39.84
CA GLN A 30 -34.41 -36.05 -39.90
C GLN A 30 -33.16 -35.29 -39.41
N ASN A 31 -32.35 -34.81 -40.36
CA ASN A 31 -31.40 -33.72 -40.12
C ASN A 31 -32.13 -32.40 -40.37
N GLY A 32 -32.28 -31.59 -39.34
CA GLY A 32 -32.83 -30.24 -39.44
C GLY A 32 -32.87 -29.57 -38.07
N THR A 33 -31.79 -28.90 -37.69
CA THR A 33 -31.79 -27.95 -36.57
C THR A 33 -32.51 -26.67 -37.02
N GLU A 34 -33.78 -26.52 -36.63
CA GLU A 34 -34.48 -25.23 -36.74
C GLU A 34 -33.93 -24.25 -35.70
N TYR A 35 -33.46 -23.09 -36.17
CA TYR A 35 -33.07 -21.96 -35.34
C TYR A 35 -34.31 -21.18 -34.89
N PRO A 36 -34.52 -20.91 -33.60
CA PRO A 36 -35.66 -20.13 -33.13
C PRO A 36 -35.47 -18.64 -33.45
N THR A 37 -36.46 -18.02 -34.08
CA THR A 37 -36.44 -16.61 -34.51
C THR A 37 -37.31 -15.67 -33.68
N ASN A 38 -37.94 -16.14 -32.60
CA ASN A 38 -38.72 -15.31 -31.68
C ASN A 38 -38.62 -15.85 -30.25
N PHE A 39 -38.13 -15.02 -29.31
CA PHE A 39 -38.17 -15.29 -27.87
C PHE A 39 -39.40 -14.59 -27.27
N ASP A 40 -40.17 -15.32 -26.47
CA ASP A 40 -41.36 -14.82 -25.79
C ASP A 40 -40.96 -13.93 -24.60
N SER A 41 -41.77 -12.93 -24.27
CA SER A 41 -41.54 -11.99 -23.15
C SER A 41 -41.32 -12.68 -21.80
N HIS A 42 -41.88 -13.88 -21.62
CA HIS A 42 -41.68 -14.73 -20.44
C HIS A 42 -40.25 -15.28 -20.28
N ASP A 43 -39.44 -15.39 -21.34
CA ASP A 43 -38.04 -15.85 -21.25
C ASP A 43 -37.10 -14.76 -20.71
N LEU A 44 -37.44 -13.48 -20.89
CA LEU A 44 -36.62 -12.35 -20.39
C LEU A 44 -36.73 -12.21 -18.86
N ASP A 45 -37.93 -12.36 -18.31
CA ASP A 45 -38.17 -12.32 -16.86
C ASP A 45 -37.50 -13.49 -16.10
N ARG A 46 -37.31 -14.64 -16.76
CA ARG A 46 -36.60 -15.79 -16.18
C ARG A 46 -35.09 -15.55 -16.06
N ARG A 47 -34.50 -14.72 -16.92
CA ARG A 47 -33.06 -14.45 -16.98
C ARG A 47 -32.65 -13.39 -15.97
N ALA A 48 -33.44 -12.32 -15.85
CA ALA A 48 -33.22 -11.24 -14.89
C ALA A 48 -33.28 -11.77 -13.45
N GLY A 49 -32.15 -11.73 -12.73
CA GLY A 49 -32.07 -12.12 -11.32
C GLY A 49 -31.77 -13.60 -11.02
N SER A 50 -31.47 -14.44 -12.03
CA SER A 50 -31.18 -15.87 -11.82
C SER A 50 -29.75 -16.15 -11.31
N PHE A 51 -28.72 -15.77 -12.08
CA PHE A 51 -27.28 -15.81 -11.71
C PHE A 51 -26.45 -15.17 -12.85
N TYR A 52 -25.14 -14.97 -12.61
CA TYR A 52 -24.20 -14.49 -13.64
C TYR A 52 -23.75 -15.60 -14.60
N LEU A 53 -23.77 -15.32 -15.89
CA LEU A 53 -22.94 -16.03 -16.86
C LEU A 53 -21.49 -15.59 -16.62
N ARG A 54 -20.72 -16.42 -15.93
CA ARG A 54 -19.27 -16.28 -15.76
C ARG A 54 -18.59 -16.93 -16.95
N ILE A 55 -18.40 -16.11 -17.97
CA ILE A 55 -17.94 -16.55 -19.30
C ILE A 55 -16.42 -16.45 -19.34
N LEU A 56 -15.73 -17.55 -19.66
CA LEU A 56 -14.30 -17.55 -19.97
C LEU A 56 -14.12 -17.56 -21.51
N PRO A 57 -13.78 -16.42 -22.16
CA PRO A 57 -13.36 -16.41 -23.55
C PRO A 57 -11.94 -16.97 -23.65
N LEU A 58 -11.81 -18.19 -24.16
CA LEU A 58 -10.55 -18.94 -24.20
C LEU A 58 -10.04 -19.09 -25.63
N GLY A 59 -8.81 -18.67 -25.90
CA GLY A 59 -8.24 -18.83 -27.23
C GLY A 59 -6.94 -18.07 -27.47
N ALA A 60 -6.80 -17.54 -28.69
CA ALA A 60 -5.62 -16.79 -29.13
C ALA A 60 -5.97 -15.33 -29.52
N SER A 61 -5.26 -14.76 -30.50
CA SER A 61 -5.40 -13.35 -30.92
C SER A 61 -6.82 -12.96 -31.38
N ILE A 62 -7.58 -13.88 -31.96
CA ILE A 62 -8.98 -13.65 -32.34
C ILE A 62 -9.86 -13.49 -31.10
N THR A 63 -9.61 -14.27 -30.05
CA THR A 63 -10.30 -14.13 -28.75
C THR A 63 -9.87 -12.87 -28.02
N PHE A 64 -8.57 -12.52 -28.10
CA PHE A 64 -8.06 -11.25 -27.56
C PHE A 64 -8.77 -10.06 -28.22
N GLY A 65 -9.03 -10.14 -29.53
CA GLY A 65 -9.76 -9.12 -30.28
C GLY A 65 -8.88 -8.26 -31.18
N VAL A 66 -7.79 -8.84 -31.72
CA VAL A 66 -6.91 -8.17 -32.68
C VAL A 66 -7.70 -7.80 -33.94
N ASP A 67 -7.63 -6.54 -34.37
CA ASP A 67 -8.21 -6.04 -35.61
C ASP A 67 -7.20 -5.08 -36.28
N ALA A 68 -6.67 -5.46 -37.44
CA ALA A 68 -5.66 -4.66 -38.14
C ALA A 68 -6.23 -3.33 -38.71
N THR A 69 -7.55 -3.25 -38.91
CA THR A 69 -8.23 -2.03 -39.37
C THR A 69 -8.62 -1.10 -38.23
N ASN A 70 -8.70 -1.62 -37.00
CA ASN A 70 -8.96 -0.83 -35.81
C ASN A 70 -8.15 -1.33 -34.60
N PRO A 71 -6.82 -1.15 -34.62
CA PRO A 71 -5.90 -1.75 -33.64
C PRO A 71 -6.14 -1.24 -32.20
N ASN A 72 -6.82 -0.11 -32.05
CA ASN A 72 -7.03 0.55 -30.76
C ASN A 72 -8.28 0.08 -30.02
N THR A 73 -9.14 -0.76 -30.63
CA THR A 73 -10.38 -1.19 -29.96
C THR A 73 -10.24 -2.44 -29.12
N GLY A 74 -9.47 -3.45 -29.55
CA GLY A 74 -9.16 -4.67 -28.80
C GLY A 74 -10.34 -5.49 -28.26
N ASN A 75 -11.58 -5.19 -28.66
CA ASN A 75 -12.80 -5.78 -28.07
C ASN A 75 -13.17 -7.14 -28.68
N GLY A 76 -12.81 -7.36 -29.94
CA GLY A 76 -13.17 -8.56 -30.70
C GLY A 76 -14.67 -8.86 -30.70
N TYR A 77 -15.04 -10.15 -30.74
CA TYR A 77 -16.43 -10.58 -30.64
C TYR A 77 -17.02 -10.36 -29.24
N ARG A 78 -16.17 -10.21 -28.22
CA ARG A 78 -16.56 -10.24 -26.80
C ARG A 78 -17.53 -9.11 -26.48
N LYS A 79 -17.24 -7.90 -26.97
CA LYS A 79 -18.15 -6.75 -26.79
C LYS A 79 -19.54 -7.00 -27.37
N PHE A 80 -19.61 -7.38 -28.64
CA PHE A 80 -20.89 -7.61 -29.31
C PHE A 80 -21.68 -8.76 -28.70
N LEU A 81 -21.00 -9.82 -28.27
CA LEU A 81 -21.63 -10.94 -27.58
C LEU A 81 -22.14 -10.52 -26.20
N ARG A 82 -21.33 -9.81 -25.43
CA ARG A 82 -21.69 -9.33 -24.09
C ARG A 82 -22.91 -8.42 -24.16
N ASP A 83 -22.87 -7.41 -25.02
CA ASP A 83 -23.97 -6.45 -25.21
C ASP A 83 -25.26 -7.19 -25.58
N GLN A 84 -25.17 -8.21 -26.45
CA GLN A 84 -26.35 -9.01 -26.83
C GLN A 84 -26.87 -9.85 -25.66
N LEU A 85 -25.99 -10.47 -24.87
CA LEU A 85 -26.41 -11.28 -23.71
C LEU A 85 -27.04 -10.41 -22.62
N ARG A 86 -26.49 -9.21 -22.39
CA ARG A 86 -27.10 -8.20 -21.49
C ARG A 86 -28.47 -7.77 -22.02
N TYR A 87 -28.59 -7.46 -23.31
CA TYR A 87 -29.86 -7.12 -23.97
C TYR A 87 -30.88 -8.26 -23.86
N ASP A 88 -30.42 -9.49 -23.92
CA ASP A 88 -31.23 -10.69 -23.76
C ASP A 88 -31.63 -10.98 -22.31
N GLY A 89 -31.21 -10.16 -21.34
CA GLY A 89 -31.59 -10.24 -19.93
C GLY A 89 -30.62 -11.02 -19.03
N TRP A 90 -29.50 -11.52 -19.55
CA TRP A 90 -28.50 -12.23 -18.75
C TRP A 90 -27.61 -11.27 -17.97
N GLN A 91 -27.30 -11.61 -16.71
CA GLN A 91 -26.14 -11.04 -16.00
C GLN A 91 -24.87 -11.69 -16.57
N VAL A 92 -23.86 -10.89 -16.89
CA VAL A 92 -22.64 -11.37 -17.55
C VAL A 92 -21.41 -10.81 -16.86
N ASN A 93 -20.49 -11.71 -16.54
CA ASN A 93 -19.12 -11.43 -16.11
C ASN A 93 -18.17 -12.17 -17.07
N MET A 94 -17.39 -11.45 -17.86
CA MET A 94 -16.29 -12.04 -18.61
C MET A 94 -15.12 -12.24 -17.64
N VAL A 95 -14.50 -13.40 -17.67
CA VAL A 95 -13.37 -13.71 -16.79
C VAL A 95 -12.17 -14.17 -17.59
N GLY A 96 -10.98 -13.92 -17.05
CA GLY A 96 -9.70 -14.27 -17.65
C GLY A 96 -8.58 -13.48 -16.99
N THR A 97 -7.34 -13.85 -17.26
CA THR A 97 -6.16 -13.18 -16.68
C THR A 97 -5.64 -12.03 -17.55
N LEU A 98 -6.13 -11.89 -18.78
CA LEU A 98 -5.81 -10.79 -19.67
C LEU A 98 -6.98 -9.82 -19.74
N SER A 99 -6.67 -8.53 -19.85
CA SER A 99 -7.65 -7.48 -20.18
C SER A 99 -7.35 -6.90 -21.54
N GLY A 100 -8.32 -6.88 -22.45
CA GLY A 100 -8.12 -6.38 -23.82
C GLY A 100 -9.33 -5.61 -24.33
N GLY A 101 -9.10 -4.39 -24.82
CA GLY A 101 -10.10 -3.55 -25.46
C GLY A 101 -10.69 -2.43 -24.60
N THR A 102 -11.74 -1.79 -25.12
CA THR A 102 -12.38 -0.60 -24.52
C THR A 102 -13.69 -0.87 -23.78
N MET A 103 -14.23 -2.09 -23.85
CA MET A 103 -15.37 -2.50 -23.02
C MET A 103 -14.95 -2.53 -21.53
N ARG A 104 -15.91 -2.30 -20.63
CA ARG A 104 -15.69 -2.28 -19.19
C ARG A 104 -15.32 -3.68 -18.68
N ASP A 105 -16.09 -4.68 -19.06
CA ASP A 105 -15.85 -6.09 -18.71
C ASP A 105 -14.92 -6.77 -19.72
N ARG A 106 -13.68 -6.28 -19.84
CA ARG A 106 -12.76 -6.66 -20.92
C ARG A 106 -11.87 -7.85 -20.64
N ASP A 107 -12.19 -8.63 -19.61
CA ASP A 107 -11.40 -9.79 -19.25
C ASP A 107 -11.54 -10.92 -20.28
N ASN A 108 -10.45 -11.63 -20.52
CA ASN A 108 -10.35 -12.75 -21.45
C ASN A 108 -9.11 -13.59 -21.21
N GLU A 109 -9.07 -14.73 -21.89
CA GLU A 109 -7.93 -15.65 -21.90
C GLU A 109 -7.49 -15.89 -23.37
N GLY A 110 -7.33 -14.79 -24.12
CA GLY A 110 -6.91 -14.77 -25.52
C GLY A 110 -5.41 -14.52 -25.69
N TRP A 111 -4.62 -15.56 -25.92
CA TRP A 111 -3.16 -15.45 -26.02
C TRP A 111 -2.67 -15.41 -27.46
N SER A 112 -2.29 -14.22 -27.94
CA SER A 112 -1.83 -14.02 -29.31
C SER A 112 -0.68 -14.97 -29.69
N GLY A 113 -0.83 -15.64 -30.84
CA GLY A 113 0.15 -16.60 -31.36
C GLY A 113 0.07 -18.03 -30.78
N PHE A 114 -0.76 -18.28 -29.76
CA PHE A 114 -0.78 -19.59 -29.09
C PHE A 114 -1.49 -20.67 -29.91
N ILE A 115 -0.90 -21.87 -29.92
CA ILE A 115 -1.52 -23.10 -30.42
C ILE A 115 -2.36 -23.80 -29.34
N VAL A 116 -3.16 -24.80 -29.70
CA VAL A 116 -4.08 -25.50 -28.77
C VAL A 116 -3.40 -25.98 -27.48
N ASP A 117 -2.20 -26.55 -27.56
CA ASP A 117 -1.47 -27.05 -26.37
C ASP A 117 -1.10 -25.92 -25.40
N GLN A 118 -0.71 -24.76 -25.93
CA GLN A 118 -0.34 -23.61 -25.12
C GLN A 118 -1.58 -22.96 -24.49
N VAL A 119 -2.71 -22.91 -25.23
CA VAL A 119 -4.01 -22.49 -24.66
C VAL A 119 -4.45 -23.43 -23.53
N LYS A 120 -4.18 -24.74 -23.65
CA LYS A 120 -4.45 -25.69 -22.56
C LYS A 120 -3.64 -25.41 -21.31
N VAL A 121 -2.35 -25.10 -21.44
CA VAL A 121 -1.51 -24.71 -20.28
C VAL A 121 -2.09 -23.48 -19.58
N ARG A 122 -2.67 -22.53 -20.31
CA ARG A 122 -3.37 -21.39 -19.72
C ARG A 122 -4.63 -21.80 -18.99
N ALA A 123 -5.47 -22.62 -19.61
CA ALA A 123 -6.66 -23.17 -18.96
C ALA A 123 -6.32 -23.93 -17.66
N GLU A 124 -5.20 -24.65 -17.61
CA GLU A 124 -4.71 -25.35 -16.41
C GLU A 124 -4.41 -24.44 -15.23
N ASN A 125 -4.03 -23.19 -15.50
CA ASN A 125 -3.78 -22.20 -14.46
C ASN A 125 -5.06 -21.48 -14.04
N VAL A 126 -5.96 -21.17 -14.98
CA VAL A 126 -7.05 -20.20 -14.73
C VAL A 126 -8.40 -20.83 -14.43
N VAL A 127 -8.72 -21.99 -15.01
CA VAL A 127 -10.03 -22.66 -14.80
C VAL A 127 -10.28 -23.02 -13.33
N PRO A 128 -9.34 -23.62 -12.56
CA PRO A 128 -9.59 -23.92 -11.15
C PRO A 128 -9.70 -22.66 -10.27
N LEU A 129 -9.23 -21.50 -10.76
CA LEU A 129 -9.29 -20.22 -10.04
C LEU A 129 -10.59 -19.47 -10.31
N LEU A 130 -11.01 -19.43 -11.58
CA LEU A 130 -12.15 -18.63 -12.04
C LEU A 130 -13.47 -19.41 -11.97
N LEU A 131 -13.42 -20.74 -12.01
CA LEU A 131 -14.58 -21.64 -11.97
C LEU A 131 -15.73 -21.18 -12.90
N PRO A 132 -15.47 -20.98 -14.22
CA PRO A 132 -16.46 -20.46 -15.14
C PRO A 132 -17.61 -21.46 -15.34
N ASN A 133 -18.85 -20.98 -15.42
CA ASN A 133 -20.02 -21.80 -15.76
C ASN A 133 -20.27 -21.86 -17.28
N LEU A 134 -19.56 -21.05 -18.07
CA LEU A 134 -19.60 -21.07 -19.53
C LEU A 134 -18.19 -20.79 -20.09
N VAL A 135 -17.69 -21.64 -20.98
CA VAL A 135 -16.38 -21.47 -21.64
C VAL A 135 -16.57 -21.38 -23.16
N LEU A 136 -16.03 -20.34 -23.79
CA LEU A 136 -16.08 -20.15 -25.24
C LEU A 136 -14.68 -20.42 -25.82
N ILE A 137 -14.54 -21.44 -26.66
CA ILE A 137 -13.24 -21.86 -27.19
C ILE A 137 -13.11 -21.53 -28.68
N ASN A 138 -12.21 -20.61 -29.01
CA ASN A 138 -11.71 -20.38 -30.37
C ASN A 138 -10.18 -20.54 -30.39
N ALA A 139 -9.71 -21.75 -30.71
CA ALA A 139 -8.29 -22.08 -30.76
C ALA A 139 -8.01 -23.13 -31.86
N GLY A 140 -6.85 -23.01 -32.51
CA GLY A 140 -6.44 -23.87 -33.63
C GLY A 140 -6.02 -23.10 -34.89
N THR A 141 -6.33 -21.81 -35.00
CA THR A 141 -5.91 -21.00 -36.16
C THR A 141 -4.39 -20.93 -36.29
N ASN A 142 -3.67 -20.81 -35.17
CA ASN A 142 -2.20 -20.81 -35.17
C ASN A 142 -1.62 -22.18 -35.53
N ASP A 143 -2.27 -23.27 -35.13
CA ASP A 143 -1.93 -24.62 -35.59
C ASP A 143 -2.08 -24.74 -37.11
N ALA A 144 -3.15 -24.17 -37.67
CA ALA A 144 -3.42 -24.16 -39.09
C ALA A 144 -2.38 -23.37 -39.89
N THR A 145 -2.06 -22.14 -39.44
CA THR A 145 -1.11 -21.23 -40.12
C THR A 145 0.33 -21.72 -40.01
N GLN A 146 0.70 -22.34 -38.89
CA GLN A 146 2.04 -22.89 -38.67
C GLN A 146 2.17 -24.35 -39.13
N ASN A 147 1.08 -24.98 -39.58
CA ASN A 147 0.99 -26.38 -39.98
C ASN A 147 1.50 -27.35 -38.87
N ILE A 148 1.08 -27.13 -37.64
CA ILE A 148 1.51 -27.88 -36.45
C ILE A 148 0.49 -28.97 -36.11
N ASN A 149 0.93 -30.22 -36.20
CA ASN A 149 0.22 -31.43 -35.76
C ASN A 149 -1.30 -31.44 -36.01
N ILE A 150 -1.69 -31.17 -37.26
CA ILE A 150 -3.10 -31.16 -37.70
C ILE A 150 -3.80 -32.51 -37.48
N PRO A 151 -3.18 -33.69 -37.73
CA PRO A 151 -3.85 -34.97 -37.53
C PRO A 151 -4.31 -35.22 -36.08
N ASP A 152 -3.53 -34.79 -35.09
CA ASP A 152 -3.83 -35.04 -33.67
C ASP A 152 -4.53 -33.85 -32.97
N ILE A 153 -4.89 -32.79 -33.70
CA ILE A 153 -5.52 -31.60 -33.10
C ILE A 153 -6.83 -31.92 -32.36
N GLY A 154 -7.56 -32.95 -32.82
CA GLY A 154 -8.77 -33.43 -32.15
C GLY A 154 -8.49 -33.95 -30.74
N GLU A 155 -7.41 -34.69 -30.55
CA GLU A 155 -7.03 -35.23 -29.23
C GLU A 155 -6.47 -34.13 -28.32
N ARG A 156 -5.75 -33.15 -28.87
CA ARG A 156 -5.28 -31.99 -28.10
C ARG A 156 -6.44 -31.12 -27.63
N MET A 157 -7.39 -30.83 -28.52
CA MET A 157 -8.62 -30.09 -28.18
C MET A 157 -9.48 -30.89 -27.19
N ARG A 158 -9.58 -32.21 -27.35
CA ARG A 158 -10.23 -33.09 -26.36
C ARG A 158 -9.59 -32.93 -24.99
N GLY A 159 -8.26 -32.97 -24.90
CA GLY A 159 -7.52 -32.82 -23.65
C GLY A 159 -7.76 -31.47 -22.96
N LEU A 160 -7.92 -30.39 -23.71
CA LEU A 160 -8.32 -29.09 -23.18
C LEU A 160 -9.75 -29.11 -22.63
N ILE A 161 -10.70 -29.59 -23.42
CA ILE A 161 -12.12 -29.62 -23.07
C ILE A 161 -12.38 -30.53 -21.86
N THR A 162 -11.81 -31.74 -21.85
CA THR A 162 -12.01 -32.66 -20.73
C THR A 162 -11.37 -32.15 -19.45
N TYR A 163 -10.22 -31.48 -19.53
CA TYR A 163 -9.62 -30.79 -18.38
C TYR A 163 -10.57 -29.76 -17.78
N ILE A 164 -11.19 -28.90 -18.60
CA ILE A 164 -12.18 -27.94 -18.12
C ILE A 164 -13.30 -28.65 -17.33
N PHE A 165 -13.86 -29.73 -17.87
CA PHE A 165 -14.89 -30.52 -17.17
C PHE A 165 -14.38 -31.23 -15.91
N THR A 166 -13.09 -31.59 -15.84
CA THR A 166 -12.51 -32.16 -14.61
C THR A 166 -12.47 -31.15 -13.46
N GLN A 167 -12.26 -29.87 -13.78
CA GLN A 167 -12.15 -28.81 -12.78
C GLN A 167 -13.53 -28.24 -12.43
N VAL A 168 -14.40 -28.08 -13.43
CA VAL A 168 -15.74 -27.52 -13.27
C VAL A 168 -16.78 -28.44 -13.94
N PRO A 169 -17.21 -29.53 -13.28
CA PRO A 169 -18.12 -30.52 -13.89
C PRO A 169 -19.48 -29.94 -14.31
N THR A 170 -19.90 -28.82 -13.72
CA THR A 170 -21.17 -28.13 -14.01
C THR A 170 -21.08 -27.10 -15.13
N THR A 171 -19.88 -26.84 -15.66
CA THR A 171 -19.68 -25.85 -16.73
C THR A 171 -20.30 -26.31 -18.04
N VAL A 172 -20.48 -25.38 -18.97
CA VAL A 172 -20.81 -25.67 -20.37
C VAL A 172 -19.68 -25.18 -21.26
N VAL A 173 -19.30 -25.98 -22.24
CA VAL A 173 -18.32 -25.59 -23.26
C VAL A 173 -19.02 -25.29 -24.58
N VAL A 174 -18.70 -24.15 -25.19
CA VAL A 174 -19.05 -23.85 -26.59
C VAL A 174 -17.76 -23.86 -27.39
N LEU A 175 -17.59 -24.84 -28.27
CA LEU A 175 -16.45 -24.90 -29.19
C LEU A 175 -16.86 -24.27 -30.51
N SER A 176 -16.08 -23.32 -31.03
CA SER A 176 -16.32 -22.82 -32.38
C SER A 176 -15.57 -23.63 -33.44
N THR A 177 -16.08 -23.63 -34.67
CA THR A 177 -15.20 -23.84 -35.82
C THR A 177 -14.23 -22.66 -35.95
N LEU A 178 -13.11 -22.88 -36.63
CA LEU A 178 -12.22 -21.81 -37.07
C LEU A 178 -12.87 -21.01 -38.21
N ILE A 179 -12.54 -19.72 -38.27
CA ILE A 179 -12.92 -18.82 -39.37
C ILE A 179 -11.99 -19.02 -40.58
N PRO A 180 -12.38 -18.54 -41.79
CA PRO A 180 -11.51 -18.60 -42.96
C PRO A 180 -10.18 -17.87 -42.77
N ASN A 181 -9.17 -18.27 -43.55
CA ASN A 181 -7.86 -17.63 -43.63
C ASN A 181 -7.55 -17.29 -45.10
N LYS A 182 -6.98 -16.10 -45.37
CA LYS A 182 -6.64 -15.69 -46.75
C LYS A 182 -5.43 -16.47 -47.31
N ASP A 183 -4.60 -17.06 -46.45
CA ASP A 183 -3.54 -17.97 -46.89
C ASP A 183 -4.13 -19.34 -47.24
N GLN A 184 -3.93 -19.78 -48.47
CA GLN A 184 -4.55 -21.01 -49.00
C GLN A 184 -4.02 -22.29 -48.33
N ALA A 185 -2.76 -22.30 -47.86
CA ALA A 185 -2.22 -23.46 -47.15
C ALA A 185 -2.82 -23.56 -45.75
N ALA A 186 -2.92 -22.42 -45.04
CA ALA A 186 -3.62 -22.31 -43.77
C ALA A 186 -5.12 -22.65 -43.92
N GLN A 187 -5.79 -22.16 -44.96
CA GLN A 187 -7.21 -22.47 -45.24
C GLN A 187 -7.44 -23.98 -45.42
N GLY A 188 -6.58 -24.66 -46.18
CA GLY A 188 -6.67 -26.11 -46.34
C GLY A 188 -6.48 -26.89 -45.03
N ASN A 189 -5.80 -26.31 -44.04
CA ASN A 189 -5.71 -26.86 -42.69
C ASN A 189 -6.93 -26.49 -41.83
N VAL A 190 -7.42 -25.25 -41.92
CA VAL A 190 -8.67 -24.79 -41.29
C VAL A 190 -9.83 -25.72 -41.64
N ASP A 191 -9.99 -26.07 -42.92
CA ASP A 191 -11.05 -26.97 -43.39
C ASP A 191 -10.98 -28.36 -42.71
N LYS A 192 -9.78 -28.92 -42.61
CA LYS A 192 -9.55 -30.21 -41.93
C LYS A 192 -9.86 -30.13 -40.44
N ILE A 193 -9.39 -29.07 -39.77
CA ILE A 193 -9.63 -28.85 -38.35
C ILE A 193 -11.13 -28.70 -38.07
N ASN A 194 -11.86 -27.96 -38.91
CA ASN A 194 -13.30 -27.77 -38.74
C ASN A 194 -14.09 -29.08 -38.87
N VAL A 195 -13.69 -29.98 -39.77
CA VAL A 195 -14.26 -31.33 -39.83
C VAL A 195 -14.01 -32.11 -38.53
N ILE A 196 -12.79 -32.04 -38.00
CA ILE A 196 -12.41 -32.71 -36.74
C ILE A 196 -13.21 -32.14 -35.56
N TYR A 197 -13.31 -30.81 -35.41
CA TYR A 197 -14.04 -30.18 -34.31
C TYR A 197 -15.53 -30.49 -34.33
N ARG A 198 -16.16 -30.53 -35.52
CA ARG A 198 -17.56 -30.98 -35.66
C ARG A 198 -17.76 -32.41 -35.20
N GLY A 199 -16.82 -33.30 -35.54
CA GLY A 199 -16.83 -34.68 -35.08
C GLY A 199 -16.67 -34.78 -33.56
N LEU A 200 -15.70 -34.05 -33.01
CA LEU A 200 -15.37 -34.04 -31.60
C LEU A 200 -16.54 -33.56 -30.73
N VAL A 201 -17.23 -32.48 -31.12
CA VAL A 201 -18.42 -32.01 -30.37
C VAL A 201 -19.50 -33.09 -30.32
N LYS A 202 -19.79 -33.74 -31.46
CA LYS A 202 -20.79 -34.83 -31.50
C LYS A 202 -20.40 -36.00 -30.61
N GLU A 203 -19.12 -36.36 -30.61
CA GLU A 203 -18.60 -37.45 -29.77
C GLU A 203 -18.71 -37.13 -28.28
N LEU A 204 -18.27 -35.94 -27.86
CA LEU A 204 -18.33 -35.52 -26.47
C LEU A 204 -19.76 -35.31 -25.98
N GLN A 205 -20.66 -34.77 -26.82
CA GLN A 205 -22.09 -34.73 -26.53
C GLN A 205 -22.68 -36.13 -26.32
N ALA A 206 -22.34 -37.09 -27.20
CA ALA A 206 -22.80 -38.48 -27.06
C ALA A 206 -22.23 -39.17 -25.81
N ALA A 207 -21.07 -38.72 -25.33
CA ALA A 207 -20.47 -39.14 -24.06
C ALA A 207 -21.07 -38.43 -22.83
N GLY A 208 -22.05 -37.54 -23.00
CA GLY A 208 -22.78 -36.88 -21.93
C GLY A 208 -22.21 -35.54 -21.45
N TYR A 209 -21.19 -35.00 -22.12
CA TYR A 209 -20.66 -33.68 -21.79
C TYR A 209 -21.60 -32.57 -22.27
N HIS A 210 -21.77 -31.51 -21.47
CA HIS A 210 -22.50 -30.30 -21.86
C HIS A 210 -21.65 -29.43 -22.78
N ILE A 211 -21.56 -29.82 -24.04
CA ILE A 211 -20.84 -29.10 -25.08
C ILE A 211 -21.73 -28.82 -26.27
N VAL A 212 -21.58 -27.67 -26.93
CA VAL A 212 -22.25 -27.36 -28.22
C VAL A 212 -21.25 -26.75 -29.21
N LEU A 213 -21.58 -26.82 -30.50
CA LEU A 213 -20.78 -26.20 -31.56
C LEU A 213 -21.31 -24.82 -31.91
N ALA A 214 -20.43 -23.81 -31.97
CA ALA A 214 -20.69 -22.54 -32.64
C ALA A 214 -20.12 -22.58 -34.06
N GLU A 215 -21.00 -22.73 -35.06
CA GLU A 215 -20.58 -22.75 -36.46
C GLU A 215 -20.28 -21.33 -36.94
N MET A 216 -19.04 -21.11 -37.38
CA MET A 216 -18.55 -19.81 -37.88
C MET A 216 -18.08 -19.87 -39.34
N SER A 217 -17.99 -21.07 -39.91
CA SER A 217 -17.55 -21.29 -41.29
C SER A 217 -18.74 -21.52 -42.24
N GLU A 218 -18.62 -22.35 -43.27
CA GLU A 218 -19.68 -22.66 -44.25
C GLU A 218 -20.29 -21.42 -44.93
N GLY A 219 -19.46 -20.41 -45.23
CA GLY A 219 -19.88 -19.18 -45.90
C GLY A 219 -20.52 -18.13 -45.00
N TRP A 220 -20.57 -18.34 -43.67
CA TRP A 220 -21.05 -17.34 -42.72
C TRP A 220 -20.05 -16.20 -42.51
N VAL A 221 -18.91 -16.49 -41.88
CA VAL A 221 -17.74 -15.60 -41.91
C VAL A 221 -17.00 -15.85 -43.22
N THR A 222 -16.71 -14.79 -43.97
CA THR A 222 -16.04 -14.84 -45.27
C THR A 222 -14.73 -14.05 -45.26
N GLU A 223 -13.89 -14.20 -46.28
CA GLU A 223 -12.61 -13.47 -46.36
C GLU A 223 -12.76 -11.95 -46.34
N SER A 224 -13.91 -11.42 -46.80
CA SER A 224 -14.27 -9.99 -46.72
C SER A 224 -14.46 -9.49 -45.29
N ASP A 225 -14.69 -10.39 -44.34
CA ASP A 225 -14.88 -10.08 -42.94
C ASP A 225 -13.55 -10.11 -42.16
N LEU A 226 -12.41 -10.24 -42.84
CA LEU A 226 -11.07 -10.27 -42.24
C LEU A 226 -10.34 -8.94 -42.45
N SER A 227 -9.83 -8.36 -41.37
CA SER A 227 -8.99 -7.16 -41.37
C SER A 227 -7.61 -7.41 -41.97
N ASP A 228 -7.07 -8.62 -41.78
CA ASP A 228 -5.83 -9.08 -42.38
C ASP A 228 -6.00 -10.52 -42.93
N SER A 229 -4.94 -11.33 -42.97
CA SER A 229 -5.02 -12.73 -43.42
C SER A 229 -5.73 -13.67 -42.46
N THR A 230 -5.80 -13.33 -41.17
CA THR A 230 -6.20 -14.22 -40.06
C THR A 230 -7.27 -13.61 -39.16
N HIS A 231 -7.22 -12.31 -38.91
CA HIS A 231 -8.05 -11.65 -37.91
C HIS A 231 -9.32 -11.04 -38.53
N PRO A 232 -10.49 -11.18 -37.88
CA PRO A 232 -11.71 -10.50 -38.27
C PRO A 232 -11.59 -8.97 -38.20
N ASN A 233 -12.35 -8.29 -39.06
CA ASN A 233 -12.74 -6.90 -38.85
C ASN A 233 -14.01 -6.83 -37.97
N GLU A 234 -14.46 -5.62 -37.63
CA GLU A 234 -15.69 -5.41 -36.85
C GLU A 234 -16.91 -6.22 -37.36
N GLY A 235 -17.12 -6.28 -38.68
CA GLY A 235 -18.20 -7.04 -39.29
C GLY A 235 -18.08 -8.54 -39.05
N GLY A 236 -16.87 -9.09 -39.17
CA GLY A 236 -16.56 -10.48 -38.84
C GLY A 236 -16.77 -10.79 -37.37
N TYR A 237 -16.32 -9.91 -36.47
CA TYR A 237 -16.53 -10.07 -35.03
C TYR A 237 -18.02 -10.03 -34.64
N LYS A 238 -18.86 -9.22 -35.30
CA LYS A 238 -20.33 -9.25 -35.12
C LYS A 238 -20.93 -10.59 -35.56
N LYS A 239 -20.48 -11.15 -36.67
CA LYS A 239 -20.92 -12.48 -37.14
C LYS A 239 -20.50 -13.60 -36.18
N MET A 240 -19.27 -13.54 -35.64
CA MET A 240 -18.81 -14.46 -34.61
C MET A 240 -19.67 -14.37 -33.34
N ALA A 241 -19.95 -13.15 -32.86
CA ALA A 241 -20.83 -12.93 -31.72
C ALA A 241 -22.23 -13.51 -31.94
N ALA A 242 -22.78 -13.39 -33.16
CA ALA A 242 -24.05 -14.02 -33.52
C ALA A 242 -23.99 -15.55 -33.43
N SER A 243 -22.93 -16.19 -33.94
CA SER A 243 -22.72 -17.63 -33.80
C SER A 243 -22.60 -18.07 -32.35
N TRP A 244 -21.85 -17.34 -31.53
CA TRP A 244 -21.75 -17.60 -30.09
C TRP A 244 -23.10 -17.50 -29.39
N ARG A 245 -23.84 -16.41 -29.64
CA ARG A 245 -25.16 -16.20 -29.02
C ARG A 245 -26.14 -17.31 -29.39
N ASN A 246 -26.17 -17.73 -30.65
CA ASN A 246 -27.02 -18.82 -31.11
C ASN A 246 -26.70 -20.13 -30.40
N ALA A 247 -25.41 -20.46 -30.26
CA ALA A 247 -24.99 -21.66 -29.53
C ALA A 247 -25.38 -21.58 -28.05
N ILE A 248 -25.19 -20.43 -27.40
CA ILE A 248 -25.64 -20.19 -26.01
C ILE A 248 -27.17 -20.34 -25.89
N GLY A 249 -27.95 -19.94 -26.91
CA GLY A 249 -29.39 -20.14 -26.94
C GLY A 249 -29.80 -21.61 -26.98
N VAL A 250 -29.01 -22.47 -27.64
CA VAL A 250 -29.20 -23.92 -27.61
C VAL A 250 -28.90 -24.47 -26.22
N VAL A 251 -27.80 -24.04 -25.59
CA VAL A 251 -27.45 -24.43 -24.22
C VAL A 251 -28.57 -24.06 -23.24
N GLU A 252 -29.08 -22.84 -23.36
CA GLU A 252 -30.16 -22.32 -22.55
C GLU A 252 -31.44 -23.15 -22.73
N LYS A 253 -31.84 -23.42 -23.98
CA LYS A 253 -33.02 -24.24 -24.30
C LYS A 253 -32.91 -25.66 -23.73
N ASN A 254 -31.69 -26.20 -23.65
CA ASN A 254 -31.43 -27.50 -23.05
C ASN A 254 -31.41 -27.47 -21.51
N GLY A 255 -31.48 -26.29 -20.89
CA GLY A 255 -31.46 -26.14 -19.43
C GLY A 255 -30.10 -26.49 -18.80
N TRP A 256 -29.00 -26.36 -19.54
CA TRP A 256 -27.67 -26.78 -19.08
C TRP A 256 -26.94 -25.72 -18.25
N LEU A 257 -27.34 -24.44 -18.34
CA LEU A 257 -26.71 -23.35 -17.58
C LEU A 257 -27.08 -23.45 -16.10
N GLN A 258 -26.06 -23.33 -15.24
CA GLN A 258 -26.20 -23.31 -13.78
C GLN A 258 -25.43 -22.12 -13.19
N ALA A 259 -25.80 -21.70 -11.98
CA ALA A 259 -25.08 -20.66 -11.25
C ALA A 259 -23.60 -21.02 -11.11
N PRO A 260 -22.69 -20.04 -11.29
CA PRO A 260 -21.27 -20.29 -11.11
C PRO A 260 -20.98 -20.51 -9.63
N SER A 261 -19.89 -21.23 -9.32
CA SER A 261 -19.52 -21.45 -7.94
C SER A 261 -19.17 -20.12 -7.26
N SER A 262 -19.69 -19.89 -6.06
CA SER A 262 -19.34 -18.75 -5.20
C SER A 262 -18.00 -18.95 -4.48
N SER A 263 -17.34 -20.10 -4.64
CA SER A 263 -16.02 -20.40 -4.07
C SER A 263 -14.88 -19.76 -4.88
N VAL A 264 -15.03 -18.48 -5.22
CA VAL A 264 -14.03 -17.65 -5.89
C VAL A 264 -13.79 -16.39 -5.06
N ALA A 265 -12.61 -15.78 -5.21
CA ALA A 265 -12.20 -14.63 -4.40
C ALA A 265 -12.71 -13.27 -4.94
N PHE A 266 -13.61 -13.28 -5.91
CA PHE A 266 -14.15 -12.08 -6.56
C PHE A 266 -15.68 -12.14 -6.67
N ASP A 267 -16.29 -10.97 -6.72
CA ASP A 267 -17.73 -10.82 -6.94
C ASP A 267 -18.01 -10.66 -8.44
N ASP A 268 -18.96 -11.42 -8.97
CA ASP A 268 -19.35 -11.32 -10.39
C ASP A 268 -20.06 -9.98 -10.72
N SER A 269 -20.47 -9.20 -9.71
CA SER A 269 -21.17 -7.92 -9.86
C SER A 269 -20.25 -6.69 -9.97
N VAL A 270 -18.97 -6.81 -9.59
CA VAL A 270 -18.03 -5.68 -9.51
C VAL A 270 -17.04 -5.75 -10.67
N GLY A 271 -17.03 -4.71 -11.51
CA GLY A 271 -16.54 -4.90 -12.85
C GLY A 271 -15.31 -4.14 -13.37
N GLY A 272 -14.25 -4.88 -13.74
CA GLY A 272 -13.48 -4.80 -15.00
C GLY A 272 -12.76 -3.50 -15.41
N THR A 273 -12.87 -2.44 -14.62
CA THR A 273 -12.22 -1.16 -14.89
C THR A 273 -10.70 -1.23 -14.64
N ASN A 274 -9.92 -0.38 -15.33
CA ASN A 274 -8.55 -0.07 -14.86
C ASN A 274 -8.57 0.55 -13.46
N THR A 275 -9.70 1.20 -13.13
CA THR A 275 -9.97 1.83 -11.85
C THR A 275 -10.68 0.88 -10.89
N CYS A 276 -10.08 0.47 -9.78
CA CYS A 276 -10.82 -0.22 -8.72
C CYS A 276 -10.27 0.08 -7.35
N GLU A 277 -11.12 -0.13 -6.35
CA GLU A 277 -10.76 0.01 -4.95
C GLU A 277 -9.75 -1.05 -4.54
N LYS A 278 -8.67 -0.61 -3.90
CA LYS A 278 -7.67 -1.50 -3.33
C LYS A 278 -8.15 -2.03 -1.98
N ALA A 279 -8.56 -3.29 -1.94
CA ALA A 279 -8.93 -3.95 -0.69
C ALA A 279 -7.70 -4.45 0.10
N TYR A 280 -7.73 -4.29 1.43
CA TYR A 280 -6.70 -4.84 2.32
C TYR A 280 -6.51 -6.35 2.12
N GLY A 281 -5.25 -6.79 1.97
CA GLY A 281 -4.92 -8.19 1.72
C GLY A 281 -5.24 -8.73 0.32
N SER A 282 -5.82 -7.94 -0.60
CA SER A 282 -6.19 -8.42 -1.95
C SER A 282 -5.00 -8.96 -2.75
N GLY A 283 -3.80 -8.41 -2.56
CA GLY A 283 -2.59 -8.91 -3.23
C GLY A 283 -2.17 -10.31 -2.79
N ASN A 284 -2.58 -10.77 -1.60
CA ASN A 284 -2.42 -12.16 -1.16
C ASN A 284 -3.50 -13.09 -1.74
N GLN A 285 -4.63 -12.52 -2.17
CA GLN A 285 -5.71 -13.25 -2.85
C GLN A 285 -5.45 -13.36 -4.36
N ASP A 286 -4.60 -12.48 -4.90
CA ASP A 286 -4.11 -12.64 -6.26
C ASP A 286 -3.31 -13.95 -6.37
N PRO A 287 -3.62 -14.84 -7.33
CA PRO A 287 -2.93 -16.12 -7.50
C PRO A 287 -1.43 -15.97 -7.83
N ARG A 288 -1.02 -14.77 -8.25
CA ARG A 288 0.37 -14.38 -8.52
C ARG A 288 0.98 -13.63 -7.33
N GLY A 289 0.25 -13.51 -6.21
CA GLY A 289 0.73 -12.91 -4.98
C GLY A 289 2.02 -13.56 -4.50
N ARG A 290 2.94 -12.74 -3.97
CA ARG A 290 4.29 -13.14 -3.55
C ARG A 290 5.12 -13.76 -4.69
N THR A 291 5.01 -13.21 -5.90
CA THR A 291 5.87 -13.61 -7.02
C THR A 291 7.28 -13.06 -6.83
N GLN A 292 8.31 -13.90 -6.87
CA GLN A 292 9.70 -13.45 -6.84
C GLN A 292 10.07 -12.78 -8.16
N VAL A 293 10.10 -11.45 -8.18
CA VAL A 293 10.47 -10.66 -9.37
C VAL A 293 11.96 -10.31 -9.40
N LEU A 294 12.61 -10.14 -8.25
CA LEU A 294 14.04 -9.80 -8.17
C LEU A 294 14.84 -10.95 -7.57
N LYS A 295 15.81 -11.45 -8.34
CA LYS A 295 16.77 -12.49 -7.92
C LYS A 295 18.15 -11.95 -7.54
N ALA A 296 18.39 -10.64 -7.75
CA ALA A 296 19.63 -9.95 -7.42
C ALA A 296 20.94 -10.66 -7.85
N LEU A 297 20.92 -11.32 -9.01
CA LEU A 297 22.06 -12.13 -9.49
C LEU A 297 23.14 -11.30 -10.20
N SER A 298 22.83 -10.07 -10.59
CA SER A 298 23.79 -9.21 -11.29
C SER A 298 24.88 -8.72 -10.33
N PRO A 299 26.16 -8.79 -10.72
CA PRO A 299 27.26 -8.24 -9.93
C PRO A 299 27.23 -6.71 -9.83
N ARG A 300 26.34 -6.03 -10.57
CA ARG A 300 26.12 -4.58 -10.48
C ARG A 300 25.22 -4.18 -9.31
N ILE A 301 24.51 -5.11 -8.71
CA ILE A 301 23.70 -4.88 -7.49
C ILE A 301 24.64 -4.98 -6.29
N ILE A 302 25.17 -3.83 -5.88
CA ILE A 302 26.26 -3.71 -4.91
C ILE A 302 25.90 -2.87 -3.70
N ASP A 303 26.58 -3.15 -2.59
CA ASP A 303 26.72 -2.31 -1.41
C ASP A 303 28.18 -1.83 -1.30
N ASP A 304 28.54 -1.13 -0.22
CA ASP A 304 29.93 -0.77 0.09
C ASP A 304 30.70 -1.90 0.82
N GLY A 305 30.15 -3.13 0.82
CA GLY A 305 30.71 -4.29 1.49
C GLY A 305 30.54 -4.27 3.01
N LYS A 306 31.13 -5.25 3.71
CA LYS A 306 31.14 -5.29 5.18
C LYS A 306 32.05 -4.20 5.74
N TYR A 307 31.68 -3.64 6.89
CA TYR A 307 32.56 -2.72 7.60
C TYR A 307 33.92 -3.37 7.92
N THR A 308 34.98 -2.70 7.50
CA THR A 308 36.37 -3.05 7.80
C THR A 308 36.99 -1.89 8.55
N HIS A 309 37.38 -2.13 9.80
CA HIS A 309 38.00 -1.11 10.62
C HIS A 309 39.44 -0.85 10.20
N SER A 310 39.80 0.43 10.09
CA SER A 310 41.19 0.89 10.07
C SER A 310 41.27 2.23 10.78
N SER A 311 42.43 2.53 11.37
CA SER A 311 42.63 3.80 12.04
C SER A 311 44.07 4.30 11.93
N GLN A 312 44.21 5.63 11.99
CA GLN A 312 45.49 6.32 11.94
C GLN A 312 45.76 7.01 13.28
N SER A 313 46.90 6.73 13.91
CA SER A 313 47.31 7.45 15.13
C SER A 313 47.61 8.90 14.80
N MET A 314 46.98 9.81 15.54
CA MET A 314 47.17 11.26 15.43
C MET A 314 48.06 11.79 16.56
N GLY A 315 48.60 10.89 17.39
CA GLY A 315 49.44 11.24 18.52
C GLY A 315 48.67 12.03 19.57
N LYS A 316 49.38 12.93 20.25
CA LYS A 316 48.81 13.81 21.27
C LYS A 316 48.16 15.03 20.61
N ILE A 317 46.88 15.23 20.88
CA ILE A 317 46.08 16.32 20.30
C ILE A 317 45.80 17.43 21.32
N HIS A 318 45.83 17.09 22.61
CA HIS A 318 45.62 18.05 23.68
C HIS A 318 46.30 17.59 24.98
N GLN A 319 46.59 18.54 25.86
CA GLN A 319 47.06 18.27 27.22
C GLN A 319 46.63 19.41 28.14
N GLY A 320 46.40 19.11 29.40
CA GLY A 320 46.04 20.11 30.40
C GLY A 320 46.08 19.54 31.80
N PHE A 321 45.50 20.28 32.74
CA PHE A 321 45.23 19.77 34.07
C PHE A 321 43.82 20.17 34.50
N TYR A 322 43.19 19.30 35.29
CA TYR A 322 41.99 19.63 36.05
C TYR A 322 42.12 19.16 37.49
N VAL A 323 41.22 19.61 38.36
CA VAL A 323 41.09 19.11 39.73
C VAL A 323 39.81 18.28 39.77
N GLU A 324 39.90 17.01 40.14
CA GLU A 324 38.73 16.12 40.16
C GLU A 324 37.55 16.73 40.96
N PRO A 325 36.28 16.55 40.51
CA PRO A 325 35.83 15.52 39.56
C PRO A 325 35.41 16.01 38.15
N ASP A 326 36.29 16.61 37.34
CA ASP A 326 35.94 16.98 35.95
C ASP A 326 35.70 15.75 35.04
N THR A 327 34.73 15.87 34.12
CA THR A 327 34.25 14.79 33.22
C THR A 327 34.23 15.35 31.79
N VAL A 328 34.88 14.69 30.80
CA VAL A 328 35.04 15.11 29.38
C VAL A 328 34.21 14.34 28.34
N TRP A 329 33.33 15.04 27.65
CA TRP A 329 32.47 14.63 26.55
C TRP A 329 32.95 15.23 25.21
N PHE A 330 32.45 14.70 24.09
CA PHE A 330 32.44 15.29 22.75
C PHE A 330 31.06 15.26 22.07
N ALA A 331 30.44 16.42 21.82
CA ALA A 331 29.10 16.48 21.22
C ALA A 331 29.06 17.48 20.07
N GLN A 332 28.23 17.25 19.05
CA GLN A 332 27.93 18.24 18.03
C GLN A 332 27.04 19.31 18.67
N LEU A 333 27.65 20.35 19.24
CA LEU A 333 26.88 21.46 19.80
C LEU A 333 26.75 22.62 18.81
N VAL A 334 27.79 22.83 17.99
CA VAL A 334 27.87 23.96 17.06
C VAL A 334 28.36 23.50 15.68
N ASN A 335 27.49 23.58 14.68
CA ASN A 335 27.88 23.41 13.29
C ASN A 335 28.52 24.70 12.70
N ALA A 336 29.66 25.13 13.24
CA ALA A 336 30.28 26.42 12.92
C ALA A 336 30.70 26.58 11.45
N TYR A 337 30.85 25.47 10.72
CA TYR A 337 31.32 25.44 9.33
C TYR A 337 30.23 25.06 8.32
N GLY A 338 28.98 24.88 8.76
CA GLY A 338 27.86 24.52 7.89
C GLY A 338 28.07 23.19 7.17
N ALA A 339 28.68 22.21 7.84
CA ALA A 339 28.85 20.88 7.29
C ALA A 339 27.49 20.20 7.13
N ASP A 340 27.33 19.43 6.06
CA ASP A 340 26.16 18.56 5.88
C ASP A 340 26.10 17.51 6.99
N ARG A 341 24.89 16.99 7.25
CA ARG A 341 24.65 15.90 8.19
C ARG A 341 25.58 14.71 7.91
N GLY A 342 26.32 14.29 8.94
CA GLY A 342 27.37 13.28 8.88
C GLY A 342 28.77 13.83 8.63
N GLY A 343 28.93 15.09 8.24
CA GLY A 343 30.22 15.76 8.08
C GLY A 343 30.60 16.64 9.27
N GLU A 344 29.70 16.80 10.24
CA GLU A 344 29.93 17.64 11.40
C GLU A 344 31.01 17.06 12.31
N ARG A 345 31.54 17.94 13.15
CA ARG A 345 32.57 17.61 14.13
C ARG A 345 32.00 17.77 15.51
N ASP A 346 32.48 16.93 16.42
CA ASP A 346 32.08 17.01 17.81
C ASP A 346 32.99 17.99 18.57
N ASP A 347 32.36 18.89 19.32
CA ASP A 347 33.00 19.87 20.20
C ASP A 347 33.44 19.22 21.50
N TRP A 348 34.52 19.70 22.09
CA TRP A 348 34.98 19.20 23.39
C TRP A 348 34.12 19.79 24.49
N VAL A 349 33.39 18.96 25.21
CA VAL A 349 32.51 19.37 26.31
C VAL A 349 33.06 18.82 27.62
N PHE A 350 32.99 19.56 28.72
CA PHE A 350 33.53 19.11 30.00
C PHE A 350 32.91 19.80 31.20
N SER A 351 32.83 19.10 32.32
CA SER A 351 32.31 19.68 33.58
C SER A 351 33.44 20.18 34.46
N GLN A 352 33.15 21.27 35.18
CA GLN A 352 33.98 21.87 36.23
C GLN A 352 33.06 22.27 37.40
N PRO A 353 33.60 22.61 38.59
CA PRO A 353 32.78 23.00 39.74
C PRO A 353 31.81 24.17 39.51
N ASP A 354 32.10 25.03 38.54
CA ASP A 354 31.29 26.18 38.12
C ASP A 354 30.29 25.88 36.99
N GLY A 355 30.31 24.67 36.40
CA GLY A 355 29.32 24.23 35.42
C GLY A 355 29.89 23.45 34.23
N ILE A 356 29.07 23.29 33.20
CA ILE A 356 29.46 22.63 31.94
C ILE A 356 30.11 23.66 31.02
N HIS A 357 31.23 23.29 30.43
CA HIS A 357 32.00 24.08 29.50
C HIS A 357 32.13 23.36 28.16
N MET A 358 32.41 24.13 27.11
CA MET A 358 32.79 23.61 25.81
C MET A 358 34.07 24.27 25.28
N ARG A 359 34.68 23.64 24.28
CA ARG A 359 35.62 24.23 23.33
C ARG A 359 35.19 23.83 21.94
N LEU A 360 34.99 24.82 21.08
CA LEU A 360 34.66 24.60 19.68
C LEU A 360 35.74 23.77 18.99
N ASN A 361 35.35 22.75 18.24
CA ASN A 361 36.27 21.98 17.41
C ASN A 361 36.63 22.75 16.13
N LEU A 362 37.87 23.21 16.05
CA LEU A 362 38.37 24.01 14.92
C LEU A 362 38.89 23.14 13.76
N GLY A 363 38.87 21.82 13.93
CA GLY A 363 39.40 20.85 12.98
C GLY A 363 40.86 20.47 13.21
N GLY A 364 41.28 19.40 12.55
CA GLY A 364 42.67 18.92 12.61
C GLY A 364 43.12 18.49 14.02
N GLY A 365 42.17 18.19 14.93
CA GLY A 365 42.46 17.90 16.33
C GLY A 365 42.73 19.14 17.20
N THR A 366 42.37 20.33 16.73
CA THR A 366 42.52 21.59 17.47
C THR A 366 41.19 22.08 18.03
N PHE A 367 41.23 22.67 19.22
CA PHE A 367 40.05 23.15 19.95
C PHE A 367 40.26 24.60 20.39
N GLY A 368 39.17 25.37 20.34
CA GLY A 368 39.17 26.78 20.71
C GLY A 368 39.25 27.04 22.22
N ASP A 369 38.95 28.29 22.57
CA ASP A 369 38.93 28.73 23.97
C ASP A 369 37.81 28.07 24.77
N LYS A 370 37.99 28.04 26.10
CA LYS A 370 37.00 27.52 27.04
C LYS A 370 35.81 28.47 27.13
N ILE A 371 34.61 27.94 26.99
CA ILE A 371 33.34 28.69 27.07
C ILE A 371 32.42 27.99 28.07
N LEU A 372 31.85 28.73 29.03
CA LEU A 372 30.80 28.22 29.93
C LEU A 372 29.47 28.19 29.18
N ILE A 373 28.74 27.07 29.25
CA ILE A 373 27.42 26.90 28.61
C ILE A 373 26.35 26.69 29.68
N ASP A 374 25.17 27.28 29.45
CA ASP A 374 24.01 27.14 30.32
C ASP A 374 23.05 26.10 29.74
N THR A 375 23.07 24.90 30.32
CA THR A 375 22.26 23.76 29.89
C THR A 375 20.79 23.87 30.31
N LYS A 376 20.40 24.91 31.07
CA LYS A 376 19.04 25.12 31.63
C LYS A 376 18.51 24.02 32.54
N SER A 377 19.32 23.03 32.86
CA SER A 377 18.98 21.92 33.75
C SER A 377 20.23 21.43 34.47
N THR A 378 20.06 21.03 35.73
CA THR A 378 21.12 20.44 36.54
C THR A 378 21.05 18.93 36.49
N CYS A 379 22.19 18.27 36.28
CA CYS A 379 22.28 16.82 36.26
C CYS A 379 23.47 16.34 37.08
N PRO A 380 23.36 15.22 37.84
CA PRO A 380 24.53 14.50 38.32
C PRO A 380 25.45 14.17 37.15
N GLN A 381 26.78 14.25 37.35
CA GLN A 381 27.75 14.05 36.26
C GLN A 381 27.60 12.66 35.61
N GLU A 382 27.27 11.64 36.40
CA GLU A 382 26.99 10.28 35.95
C GLU A 382 25.69 10.13 35.13
N GLY A 383 24.79 11.13 35.16
CA GLY A 383 23.54 11.16 34.41
C GLY A 383 23.58 11.99 33.13
N VAL A 384 24.64 12.77 32.89
CA VAL A 384 24.76 13.61 31.69
C VAL A 384 24.98 12.75 30.44
N ARG A 385 24.18 12.98 29.40
CA ARG A 385 24.33 12.47 28.03
C ARG A 385 24.23 13.61 27.04
N TRP A 386 24.73 13.35 25.84
CA TRP A 386 24.57 14.22 24.69
C TRP A 386 24.05 13.43 23.50
N GLY A 387 23.15 14.03 22.73
CA GLY A 387 22.73 13.50 21.44
C GLY A 387 21.41 14.09 20.96
N ASP A 388 21.17 13.95 19.66
CA ASP A 388 20.03 14.58 18.97
C ASP A 388 18.73 13.81 19.19
N VAL A 389 17.77 14.38 19.94
CA VAL A 389 16.48 13.73 20.22
C VAL A 389 15.37 14.15 19.25
N ASN A 390 15.54 15.23 18.50
CA ASN A 390 14.51 15.83 17.64
C ASN A 390 14.88 15.84 16.13
N ASN A 391 16.04 15.28 15.79
CA ASN A 391 16.64 15.22 14.46
C ASN A 391 16.78 16.60 13.81
N ASP A 392 17.28 17.58 14.56
CA ASP A 392 17.58 18.93 14.04
C ASP A 392 19.03 19.13 13.59
N GLY A 393 19.89 18.15 13.85
CA GLY A 393 21.29 18.22 13.48
C GLY A 393 22.24 18.48 14.66
N LEU A 394 21.72 18.89 15.81
CA LEU A 394 22.48 19.28 16.98
C LEU A 394 22.27 18.29 18.13
N ASP A 395 23.31 18.02 18.89
CA ASP A 395 23.20 17.20 20.08
C ASP A 395 22.61 18.00 21.24
N ASP A 396 21.64 17.40 21.92
CA ASP A 396 20.92 17.99 23.05
C ASP A 396 21.58 17.64 24.39
N PHE A 397 21.32 18.46 25.42
CA PHE A 397 21.71 18.12 26.78
C PHE A 397 20.66 17.19 27.40
N ILE A 398 21.09 16.01 27.82
CA ILE A 398 20.20 14.98 28.36
C ILE A 398 20.66 14.63 29.77
N CYS A 399 19.71 14.54 30.70
CA CYS A 399 19.94 14.06 32.06
C CYS A 399 19.16 12.78 32.31
N ILE A 400 19.86 11.71 32.67
CA ILE A 400 19.27 10.48 33.19
C ILE A 400 19.26 10.55 34.71
N GLY A 401 18.08 10.49 35.32
CA GLY A 401 17.91 10.43 36.76
C GLY A 401 18.34 9.09 37.36
N PRO A 402 18.54 9.00 38.69
CA PRO A 402 18.87 7.74 39.38
C PRO A 402 17.92 6.58 39.05
N GLU A 403 16.63 6.90 38.87
CA GLU A 403 15.56 5.98 38.49
C GLU A 403 15.51 5.65 36.98
N GLY A 404 16.42 6.21 36.19
CA GLY A 404 16.50 6.03 34.73
C GLY A 404 15.70 7.06 33.92
N ASN A 405 14.89 7.91 34.54
CA ASN A 405 14.09 8.89 33.81
C ASN A 405 14.96 9.83 32.98
N MET A 406 14.55 10.11 31.75
CA MET A 406 15.25 10.97 30.81
C MET A 406 14.64 12.37 30.81
N TYR A 407 15.44 13.37 31.09
CA TYR A 407 15.10 14.80 31.00
C TYR A 407 15.95 15.46 29.93
N VAL A 408 15.39 16.38 29.15
CA VAL A 408 16.09 16.97 27.99
C VAL A 408 16.08 18.49 28.04
N SER A 409 17.16 19.10 27.59
CA SER A 409 17.23 20.50 27.19
C SER A 409 17.75 20.58 25.76
N LEU A 410 16.90 21.09 24.87
CA LEU A 410 17.13 21.10 23.43
C LEU A 410 18.15 22.16 23.05
N ASN A 411 19.08 21.81 22.18
CA ASN A 411 20.05 22.74 21.62
C ASN A 411 19.41 23.56 20.48
N ARG A 412 19.21 24.86 20.69
CA ARG A 412 18.66 25.79 19.68
C ARG A 412 19.72 26.38 18.75
N GLY A 413 20.94 25.85 18.80
CA GLY A 413 22.09 26.33 18.07
C GLY A 413 22.66 27.63 18.63
N GLY A 414 23.47 28.30 17.80
CA GLY A 414 24.26 29.46 18.19
C GLY A 414 25.70 29.11 18.57
N ASN A 415 26.52 30.14 18.80
CA ASN A 415 27.90 29.99 19.27
C ASN A 415 28.22 31.13 20.26
N PRO A 416 28.15 30.88 21.58
CA PRO A 416 27.89 29.59 22.23
C PRO A 416 26.45 29.07 22.02
N PRO A 417 26.23 27.75 22.11
CA PRO A 417 24.92 27.13 21.96
C PRO A 417 23.96 27.62 23.05
N GLN A 418 22.69 27.76 22.68
CA GLN A 418 21.60 28.11 23.59
C GLN A 418 20.71 26.90 23.80
N PHE A 419 20.38 26.60 25.07
CA PHE A 419 19.52 25.47 25.42
C PHE A 419 18.16 25.94 25.93
N ASP A 420 17.13 25.14 25.64
CA ASP A 420 15.78 25.28 26.21
C ASP A 420 15.37 23.97 26.89
N SER A 421 15.05 24.02 28.19
CA SER A 421 14.62 22.81 28.90
C SER A 421 13.18 22.42 28.52
N VAL A 422 13.00 21.16 28.12
CA VAL A 422 11.68 20.55 27.87
C VAL A 422 11.24 19.62 28.99
N GLY A 423 12.03 19.51 30.06
CA GLY A 423 11.69 18.73 31.25
C GLY A 423 11.75 17.22 31.01
N LEU A 424 10.82 16.48 31.63
CA LEU A 424 10.75 15.02 31.52
C LEU A 424 10.39 14.62 30.09
N TYR A 425 11.29 13.89 29.45
CA TYR A 425 11.18 13.44 28.07
C TYR A 425 10.70 11.99 27.96
N LYS A 426 11.19 11.12 28.86
CA LYS A 426 10.75 9.74 28.96
C LYS A 426 10.84 9.21 30.38
N THR A 427 9.78 8.53 30.81
CA THR A 427 9.80 7.71 32.02
C THR A 427 10.49 6.37 31.75
N ALA A 428 11.38 5.96 32.65
CA ALA A 428 12.07 4.69 32.54
C ALA A 428 11.11 3.50 32.68
N PRO A 429 11.32 2.41 31.93
CA PRO A 429 10.65 1.14 32.21
C PRO A 429 11.00 0.63 33.61
N SER A 430 10.05 -0.03 34.28
CA SER A 430 10.24 -0.50 35.65
C SER A 430 11.41 -1.48 35.78
N GLY A 431 12.20 -1.35 36.85
CA GLY A 431 13.30 -2.28 37.17
C GLY A 431 14.65 -1.92 36.55
N TYR A 432 14.73 -0.81 35.83
CA TYR A 432 15.97 -0.28 35.26
C TYR A 432 16.32 1.06 35.90
N ALA A 433 17.56 1.23 36.32
CA ALA A 433 18.08 2.46 36.90
C ALA A 433 19.01 3.18 35.91
N LEU A 434 19.54 4.33 36.30
CA LEU A 434 20.60 5.07 35.58
C LEU A 434 21.62 4.15 34.91
N THR A 435 22.11 3.16 35.65
CA THR A 435 23.19 2.24 35.22
C THR A 435 22.82 1.37 34.02
N ASN A 436 21.53 1.16 33.81
CA ASN A 436 21.01 0.29 32.75
C ASN A 436 20.76 1.03 31.44
N VAL A 437 20.63 2.35 31.46
CA VAL A 437 20.19 3.14 30.31
C VAL A 437 21.31 3.29 29.28
N ARG A 438 20.98 3.08 28.00
CA ARG A 438 21.80 3.46 26.85
C ARG A 438 20.92 4.21 25.87
N LEU A 439 21.45 5.22 25.20
CA LEU A 439 20.75 5.95 24.16
C LEU A 439 21.45 5.72 22.82
N GLY A 440 20.68 5.61 21.75
CA GLY A 440 21.20 5.46 20.40
C GLY A 440 20.05 5.46 19.41
N ASP A 441 20.26 6.00 18.20
CA ASP A 441 19.31 5.87 17.10
C ASP A 441 19.42 4.45 16.52
N ILE A 442 18.51 3.55 16.90
CA ILE A 442 18.57 2.14 16.52
C ILE A 442 17.91 1.91 15.16
N ASP A 443 16.86 2.66 14.84
CA ASP A 443 16.12 2.47 13.59
C ASP A 443 16.59 3.35 12.43
N GLY A 444 17.50 4.29 12.69
CA GLY A 444 18.15 5.17 11.71
C GLY A 444 17.27 6.31 11.22
N ASP A 445 16.39 6.85 12.06
CA ASP A 445 15.54 8.01 11.72
C ASP A 445 16.03 9.37 12.19
N GLY A 446 17.25 9.40 12.73
CA GLY A 446 17.99 10.58 13.16
C GLY A 446 17.63 11.03 14.58
N ARG A 447 16.73 10.34 15.27
CA ARG A 447 16.35 10.63 16.65
C ARG A 447 16.91 9.55 17.57
N LEU A 448 17.40 9.97 18.74
CA LEU A 448 17.81 9.00 19.76
C LEU A 448 16.63 8.17 20.28
N ASP A 449 16.83 6.86 20.30
CA ASP A 449 15.97 5.90 20.99
C ASP A 449 16.47 5.65 22.42
N TYR A 450 15.55 5.20 23.27
CA TYR A 450 15.85 4.87 24.64
C TYR A 450 16.02 3.36 24.78
N CYS A 451 17.18 2.90 25.22
CA CYS A 451 17.47 1.50 25.44
C CYS A 451 17.85 1.22 26.90
N VAL A 452 17.65 -0.03 27.33
CA VAL A 452 18.10 -0.54 28.63
C VAL A 452 18.82 -1.86 28.45
N ILE A 453 19.84 -2.09 29.28
CA ILE A 453 20.55 -3.36 29.37
C ILE A 453 20.10 -4.12 30.61
N ALA A 454 19.55 -5.32 30.41
CA ALA A 454 19.22 -6.25 31.48
C ALA A 454 20.46 -6.89 32.10
N GLY A 455 20.33 -7.45 33.30
CA GLY A 455 21.46 -8.04 34.03
C GLY A 455 22.12 -9.23 33.33
N ASN A 456 21.42 -9.87 32.38
CA ASN A 456 21.94 -10.92 31.51
C ASN A 456 22.67 -10.38 30.27
N GLY A 457 22.70 -9.05 30.07
CA GLY A 457 23.32 -8.38 28.93
C GLY A 457 22.40 -8.19 27.73
N ASP A 458 21.14 -8.62 27.79
CA ASP A 458 20.16 -8.35 26.73
C ASP A 458 19.77 -6.88 26.71
N ILE A 459 19.47 -6.37 25.51
CA ILE A 459 19.11 -4.97 25.31
C ILE A 459 17.67 -4.87 24.79
N TYR A 460 16.90 -3.97 25.39
CA TYR A 460 15.54 -3.61 24.98
C TYR A 460 15.50 -2.13 24.65
N CYS A 461 14.82 -1.74 23.58
CA CYS A 461 14.76 -0.35 23.13
C CYS A 461 13.33 0.09 22.82
N TRP A 462 13.08 1.39 23.01
CA TRP A 462 11.84 2.05 22.66
C TRP A 462 12.12 3.20 21.71
N ARG A 463 11.39 3.20 20.59
CA ARG A 463 11.50 4.17 19.52
C ARG A 463 10.96 5.53 19.92
N ASN A 464 11.69 6.59 19.61
CA ASN A 464 11.16 7.95 19.66
C ASN A 464 10.32 8.25 18.41
N GLY A 465 8.99 8.29 18.55
CA GLY A 465 8.05 8.49 17.45
C GLY A 465 7.68 9.95 17.13
N GLY A 466 8.31 10.94 17.79
CA GLY A 466 7.99 12.36 17.63
C GLY A 466 8.60 13.04 16.40
N GLN A 467 7.91 14.04 15.84
CA GLN A 467 8.41 14.88 14.74
C GLN A 467 8.72 16.33 15.16
N GLY A 468 8.39 16.69 16.41
CA GLY A 468 8.69 18.00 16.99
C GLY A 468 9.72 17.90 18.10
N ASP A 469 9.73 18.92 18.96
CA ASP A 469 10.64 19.01 20.10
C ASP A 469 10.50 17.86 21.12
N MET A 470 9.34 17.20 21.17
CA MET A 470 9.03 16.12 22.10
C MET A 470 8.69 14.81 21.38
N ALA A 471 8.98 13.68 22.02
CA ALA A 471 8.49 12.38 21.61
C ALA A 471 6.96 12.35 21.70
N ALA A 472 6.28 12.08 20.57
CA ALA A 472 4.83 11.94 20.55
C ALA A 472 4.37 10.61 21.19
N TYR A 473 5.18 9.57 21.04
CA TYR A 473 4.96 8.25 21.63
C TYR A 473 6.29 7.48 21.71
N TRP A 474 6.29 6.41 22.52
CA TRP A 474 7.41 5.48 22.67
C TRP A 474 6.96 4.06 22.29
N GLN A 475 7.50 3.51 21.20
CA GLN A 475 7.11 2.19 20.70
C GLN A 475 8.17 1.14 21.05
N ASP A 476 7.78 0.01 21.65
CA ASP A 476 8.71 -1.12 21.89
C ASP A 476 9.17 -1.73 20.56
N PHE A 477 10.49 -1.76 20.32
CA PHE A 477 11.08 -2.32 19.10
C PHE A 477 10.81 -3.80 18.90
N GLY A 478 10.81 -4.56 20.00
CA GLY A 478 10.88 -6.01 19.97
C GLY A 478 9.60 -6.70 20.41
N GLU A 479 8.56 -5.93 20.76
CA GLU A 479 7.32 -6.44 21.38
C GLU A 479 7.65 -7.39 22.54
N GLY A 480 8.53 -6.95 23.46
CA GLY A 480 9.03 -7.72 24.59
C GLY A 480 10.23 -8.63 24.29
N LYS A 481 10.69 -8.73 23.04
CA LYS A 481 11.93 -9.45 22.67
C LYS A 481 13.15 -8.53 22.77
N PRO A 482 14.34 -9.08 23.08
CA PRO A 482 15.55 -8.27 23.08
C PRO A 482 15.91 -7.83 21.66
N VAL A 483 16.22 -6.54 21.51
CA VAL A 483 16.76 -5.93 20.29
C VAL A 483 18.17 -6.43 20.02
N PHE A 484 18.93 -6.72 21.08
CA PHE A 484 20.23 -7.38 21.00
C PHE A 484 20.35 -8.41 22.12
N THR A 485 20.64 -9.67 21.77
CA THR A 485 20.91 -10.72 22.75
C THR A 485 22.34 -10.63 23.26
N GLY A 486 22.51 -10.60 24.58
CA GLY A 486 23.79 -10.51 25.26
C GLY A 486 24.78 -11.58 24.78
N LYS A 487 26.05 -11.19 24.62
CA LYS A 487 27.11 -12.07 24.08
C LYS A 487 28.07 -12.63 25.15
N GLY A 488 27.72 -12.49 26.43
CA GLY A 488 28.55 -12.96 27.54
C GLY A 488 29.93 -12.29 27.61
N MET A 489 30.05 -11.04 27.15
CA MET A 489 31.34 -10.35 27.00
C MET A 489 31.88 -9.71 28.28
N GLY A 490 31.14 -9.76 29.39
CA GLY A 490 31.54 -9.18 30.67
C GLY A 490 30.37 -8.48 31.34
N ASN A 491 30.66 -7.44 32.12
CA ASN A 491 29.64 -6.60 32.72
C ASN A 491 29.05 -5.60 31.72
N ILE A 492 27.84 -5.12 32.00
CA ILE A 492 27.10 -4.15 31.17
C ILE A 492 27.86 -2.82 30.99
N ASP A 493 28.80 -2.56 31.90
CA ASP A 493 29.68 -1.40 31.92
C ASP A 493 30.57 -1.27 30.67
N GLY A 494 30.85 -2.37 29.98
CA GLY A 494 31.61 -2.39 28.73
C GLY A 494 30.76 -2.06 27.50
N VAL A 495 29.43 -2.16 27.57
CA VAL A 495 28.54 -1.98 26.41
C VAL A 495 28.38 -0.50 26.07
N ARG A 496 28.45 -0.18 24.78
CA ARG A 496 28.21 1.13 24.19
C ARG A 496 27.22 0.97 23.03
N LEU A 497 26.15 1.76 23.04
CA LEU A 497 25.27 2.05 21.88
C LEU A 497 25.30 3.55 21.55
N GLY A 498 26.24 4.25 22.18
CA GLY A 498 26.11 5.51 22.92
C GLY A 498 26.86 5.28 24.23
N GLU A 499 27.69 6.23 24.69
CA GLU A 499 28.65 5.93 25.77
C GLU A 499 27.95 5.68 27.13
N TYR A 500 28.64 5.14 28.15
CA TYR A 500 28.08 4.81 29.47
C TYR A 500 28.95 5.34 30.63
N ALA A 501 28.32 5.91 31.66
CA ALA A 501 28.91 6.46 32.87
C ALA A 501 28.87 5.44 34.00
N ILE A 502 30.01 4.80 34.28
CA ILE A 502 30.15 3.99 35.50
C ILE A 502 30.79 4.89 36.56
N PRO A 503 30.17 5.09 37.74
CA PRO A 503 30.91 5.56 38.91
C PRO A 503 31.82 4.43 39.40
N PHE A 504 33.14 4.55 39.20
CA PHE A 504 34.11 3.64 39.82
C PHE A 504 34.39 4.10 41.25
N PHE A 505 34.07 3.26 42.25
CA PHE A 505 34.41 3.51 43.65
C PHE A 505 35.75 2.85 44.01
N PHE A 506 36.81 3.64 44.20
CA PHE A 506 37.95 3.18 45.00
C PHE A 506 37.73 3.58 46.46
N ALA A 507 37.53 2.60 47.34
CA ALA A 507 37.62 2.81 48.77
C ALA A 507 39.09 2.86 49.20
N LEU A 508 39.68 4.06 49.24
CA LEU A 508 40.89 4.31 50.00
C LEU A 508 40.52 4.74 51.43
N PRO A 509 41.33 4.40 52.45
CA PRO A 509 41.12 4.90 53.80
C PRO A 509 41.39 6.41 53.82
N GLY A 510 40.33 7.23 53.69
CA GLY A 510 40.44 8.69 53.76
C GLY A 510 39.49 9.51 52.87
N GLY A 511 38.75 8.91 51.94
CA GLY A 511 37.76 9.65 51.13
C GLY A 511 37.32 8.89 49.88
N ARG A 512 36.05 9.09 49.47
CA ARG A 512 35.49 8.56 48.21
C ARG A 512 36.06 9.37 47.04
N VAL A 513 36.68 8.72 46.08
CA VAL A 513 37.07 9.31 44.79
C VAL A 513 35.96 9.02 43.79
N TYR A 514 35.45 10.05 43.13
CA TYR A 514 34.42 9.98 42.10
C TYR A 514 35.12 10.15 40.75
N LEU A 515 35.28 9.05 40.00
CA LEU A 515 35.60 9.11 38.57
C LEU A 515 34.31 8.85 37.82
N SER A 516 33.59 9.91 37.47
CA SER A 516 32.45 9.88 36.57
C SER A 516 32.95 9.74 35.13
N VAL A 517 32.41 8.76 34.41
CA VAL A 517 32.70 8.56 32.99
C VAL A 517 31.65 9.36 32.16
N PRO A 518 32.06 10.26 31.27
CA PRO A 518 31.25 11.08 30.38
C PRO A 518 30.57 10.35 29.17
N GLU A 519 29.22 10.45 29.10
CA GLU A 519 28.20 10.15 28.06
C GLU A 519 28.14 10.84 26.67
N LEU A 520 28.30 10.17 25.52
CA LEU A 520 28.18 10.75 24.15
C LEU A 520 27.17 10.07 23.21
N PRO A 521 26.79 10.73 22.09
CA PRO A 521 25.70 10.28 21.20
C PRO A 521 25.90 8.87 20.67
N GLY A 522 24.81 8.32 20.12
CA GLY A 522 24.75 6.98 19.56
C GLY A 522 25.96 6.63 18.68
N PHE A 523 26.53 5.44 18.92
CA PHE A 523 27.83 5.10 18.32
C PHE A 523 27.67 4.55 16.90
N ASP A 524 27.84 5.38 15.88
CA ASP A 524 27.75 5.01 14.46
C ASP A 524 29.15 4.87 13.82
N ILE A 525 29.76 3.67 13.83
CA ILE A 525 31.17 3.48 13.45
C ILE A 525 31.42 3.54 11.94
N ASN A 526 30.39 3.22 11.16
CA ASN A 526 30.39 3.12 9.71
C ASN A 526 29.79 4.37 9.03
N GLY A 527 29.16 5.26 9.80
CA GLY A 527 28.60 6.54 9.33
C GLY A 527 27.26 6.37 8.60
N ASP A 528 26.43 5.41 8.99
CA ASP A 528 25.12 5.10 8.39
C ASP A 528 23.92 5.67 9.15
N PHE A 529 24.19 6.44 10.21
CA PHE A 529 23.24 7.02 11.15
C PHE A 529 22.45 6.01 11.97
N ARG A 530 22.87 4.75 12.01
CA ARG A 530 22.37 3.76 12.96
C ARG A 530 23.43 3.52 14.02
N SER A 531 22.98 3.45 15.26
CA SER A 531 23.86 3.18 16.39
C SER A 531 24.26 1.71 16.38
N ASP A 532 25.55 1.48 16.32
CA ASP A 532 26.22 0.20 16.40
C ASP A 532 26.44 -0.25 17.84
N TRP A 533 26.58 -1.56 18.01
CA TRP A 533 26.84 -2.15 19.31
C TRP A 533 28.32 -2.42 19.49
N LEU A 534 28.87 -1.84 20.56
CA LEU A 534 30.26 -1.96 20.92
C LEU A 534 30.41 -2.52 22.33
N PHE A 535 31.46 -3.30 22.52
CA PHE A 535 31.91 -3.74 23.82
C PHE A 535 33.36 -3.38 24.06
N LEU A 536 33.61 -2.56 25.08
CA LEU A 536 34.94 -2.20 25.57
C LEU A 536 35.31 -3.11 26.74
N ASP A 537 36.40 -3.87 26.60
CA ASP A 537 36.95 -4.61 27.72
C ASP A 537 37.67 -3.67 28.73
N ASP A 538 38.22 -4.23 29.80
CA ASP A 538 38.87 -3.42 30.86
C ASP A 538 40.09 -2.64 30.34
N ASN A 539 40.73 -3.13 29.27
CA ASN A 539 41.93 -2.55 28.68
C ASN A 539 41.63 -1.64 27.47
N GLY A 540 40.35 -1.29 27.25
CA GLY A 540 39.89 -0.45 26.14
C GLY A 540 39.84 -1.16 24.79
N LYS A 541 40.00 -2.49 24.73
CA LYS A 541 39.82 -3.23 23.48
C LYS A 541 38.35 -3.25 23.10
N VAL A 542 38.05 -3.02 21.83
CA VAL A 542 36.68 -2.86 21.32
C VAL A 542 36.29 -4.05 20.45
N THR A 543 35.15 -4.66 20.76
CA THR A 543 34.44 -5.62 19.89
C THR A 543 33.20 -4.96 19.32
N THR A 544 32.96 -5.08 18.02
CA THR A 544 31.94 -4.31 17.29
C THR A 544 30.96 -5.20 16.53
N TYR A 545 29.69 -4.80 16.54
CA TYR A 545 28.60 -5.32 15.71
C TYR A 545 27.89 -4.15 15.03
N ILE A 546 27.73 -4.23 13.70
CA ILE A 546 27.08 -3.20 12.91
C ILE A 546 25.57 -3.38 12.92
N ASN A 547 24.83 -2.30 13.14
CA ASN A 547 23.38 -2.25 13.07
C ASN A 547 22.92 -2.13 11.61
N GLN A 548 22.30 -3.19 11.07
CA GLN A 548 21.76 -3.20 9.71
C GLN A 548 20.25 -3.35 9.73
N ARG A 549 19.55 -2.70 8.80
CA ARG A 549 18.11 -2.86 8.63
C ARG A 549 17.77 -4.33 8.33
N ASN A 550 16.78 -4.86 9.04
CA ASN A 550 16.28 -6.21 8.83
C ASN A 550 15.38 -6.28 7.56
N GLY A 551 15.13 -7.50 7.07
CA GLY A 551 14.25 -7.74 5.92
C GLY A 551 12.84 -8.19 6.26
N ASP A 552 12.49 -8.31 7.53
CA ASP A 552 11.20 -8.82 8.00
C ASP A 552 10.34 -7.67 8.55
N LYS A 553 9.19 -8.02 9.15
CA LYS A 553 8.43 -7.07 9.97
C LYS A 553 9.13 -6.81 11.30
N GLY A 554 8.91 -5.63 11.83
CA GLY A 554 9.47 -5.15 13.09
C GLY A 554 10.76 -4.35 12.89
N LEU A 555 11.23 -3.75 13.98
CA LEU A 555 12.37 -2.83 13.97
C LEU A 555 13.65 -3.43 14.55
N ILE A 556 13.62 -4.68 15.05
CA ILE A 556 14.83 -5.35 15.55
C ILE A 556 15.87 -5.43 14.43
N PRO A 557 17.04 -4.80 14.57
CA PRO A 557 18.05 -4.84 13.52
C PRO A 557 18.63 -6.23 13.31
N TYR A 558 19.27 -6.38 12.16
CA TYR A 558 20.21 -7.46 11.95
C TYR A 558 21.62 -6.97 12.35
N TRP A 559 22.25 -7.66 13.31
CA TRP A 559 23.56 -7.28 13.85
C TRP A 559 24.72 -8.02 13.16
N ASP A 560 25.51 -7.32 12.35
CA ASP A 560 26.67 -7.89 11.66
C ASP A 560 27.94 -7.83 12.52
N SER A 561 28.41 -8.98 13.00
CA SER A 561 29.66 -9.04 13.79
C SER A 561 30.88 -8.67 12.95
N VAL A 562 31.63 -7.66 13.40
CA VAL A 562 32.94 -7.28 12.84
C VAL A 562 34.08 -7.98 13.61
N GLY A 563 33.87 -8.24 14.90
CA GLY A 563 34.91 -8.74 15.79
C GLY A 563 35.67 -7.59 16.45
N VAL A 564 36.97 -7.78 16.67
CA VAL A 564 37.80 -6.79 17.37
C VAL A 564 38.21 -5.68 16.40
N THR A 565 37.76 -4.46 16.65
CA THR A 565 38.09 -3.28 15.84
C THR A 565 39.27 -2.51 16.42
N HIS A 566 39.34 -2.41 17.75
CA HIS A 566 40.41 -1.70 18.45
C HIS A 566 41.11 -2.63 19.43
N ALA A 567 42.45 -2.64 19.44
CA ALA A 567 43.23 -3.52 20.31
C ALA A 567 43.26 -3.09 21.79
N GLY A 568 42.83 -1.86 22.09
CA GLY A 568 42.94 -1.26 23.41
C GLY A 568 44.34 -0.70 23.71
N MET A 569 44.55 -0.25 24.94
CA MET A 569 45.81 0.39 25.37
C MET A 569 46.80 -0.60 26.00
N GLY A 570 46.40 -1.87 26.18
CA GLY A 570 47.21 -2.88 26.89
C GLY A 570 47.36 -2.62 28.39
N GLU A 571 46.64 -1.61 28.91
CA GLU A 571 46.54 -1.23 30.32
C GLU A 571 45.07 -0.93 30.65
N PRO A 572 44.62 -1.10 31.91
CA PRO A 572 43.26 -0.79 32.31
C PRO A 572 42.92 0.66 31.96
N SER A 573 42.01 0.84 31.01
CA SER A 573 41.77 2.14 30.36
C SER A 573 40.33 2.34 29.92
N ARG A 574 39.41 1.39 30.16
CA ARG A 574 38.00 1.51 29.75
C ARG A 574 37.37 2.88 30.06
N SER A 575 37.57 3.39 31.28
CA SER A 575 37.01 4.68 31.72
C SER A 575 37.64 5.91 31.05
N GLN A 576 38.80 5.73 30.41
CA GLN A 576 39.60 6.76 29.74
C GLN A 576 39.38 6.81 28.23
N ILE A 577 38.60 5.88 27.67
CA ILE A 577 38.31 5.83 26.23
C ILE A 577 37.03 6.59 25.94
N ARG A 578 37.09 7.53 24.99
CA ARG A 578 35.94 8.19 24.37
C ARG A 578 35.92 7.89 22.88
N PHE A 579 34.80 8.23 22.26
CA PHE A 579 34.74 8.35 20.83
C PHE A 579 34.12 9.66 20.38
N ALA A 580 34.60 10.20 19.26
CA ALA A 580 34.17 11.50 18.77
C ALA A 580 34.54 11.70 17.31
N ARG A 581 33.75 12.44 16.55
CA ARG A 581 34.10 12.93 15.21
C ARG A 581 35.04 14.13 15.32
N ILE A 582 36.30 13.89 15.70
CA ILE A 582 37.30 14.95 15.85
C ILE A 582 37.73 15.47 14.48
N TYR A 583 37.92 14.56 13.53
CA TYR A 583 38.49 14.89 12.22
C TYR A 583 37.47 15.07 11.10
N GLY A 584 36.16 14.95 11.38
CA GLY A 584 35.09 15.17 10.41
C GLY A 584 35.06 14.13 9.29
N SER A 585 35.47 12.89 9.56
CA SER A 585 35.34 11.76 8.64
C SER A 585 33.90 11.21 8.54
N GLY A 586 32.99 11.75 9.36
CA GLY A 586 31.65 11.21 9.58
C GLY A 586 31.60 9.90 10.33
N ARG A 587 32.72 9.50 10.93
CA ARG A 587 32.85 8.28 11.72
C ARG A 587 33.55 8.64 13.03
N PRO A 588 33.12 8.12 14.19
CA PRO A 588 33.77 8.36 15.46
C PRO A 588 35.21 7.85 15.46
N ASP A 589 36.11 8.70 15.92
CA ASP A 589 37.52 8.45 16.19
C ASP A 589 37.70 7.85 17.58
N TYR A 590 38.75 7.06 17.79
CA TYR A 590 39.05 6.47 19.11
C TYR A 590 39.93 7.43 19.91
N VAL A 591 39.48 7.85 21.10
CA VAL A 591 40.13 8.88 21.90
C VAL A 591 40.54 8.32 23.25
N TYR A 592 41.81 8.45 23.61
CA TYR A 592 42.34 8.04 24.90
C TYR A 592 42.73 9.26 25.73
N ILE A 593 42.06 9.46 26.87
CA ILE A 593 42.32 10.53 27.83
C ILE A 593 43.11 9.95 29.00
N LYS A 594 44.44 9.92 28.89
CA LYS A 594 45.31 9.44 29.96
C LYS A 594 45.41 10.49 31.05
N CYS A 595 45.05 10.12 32.27
CA CYS A 595 45.14 10.98 33.45
C CYS A 595 46.28 10.51 34.37
N ILE A 596 47.13 11.42 34.83
CA ILE A 596 48.07 11.20 35.93
C ILE A 596 47.56 11.97 37.15
N THR A 597 46.94 11.27 38.10
CA THR A 597 46.39 11.86 39.32
C THR A 597 47.47 12.00 40.40
N TYR A 598 47.60 13.20 40.96
CA TYR A 598 48.49 13.51 42.08
C TYR A 598 47.73 13.51 43.42
N ALA A 599 48.47 13.55 44.54
CA ALA A 599 47.89 13.49 45.89
C ALA A 599 46.96 14.68 46.22
N ASP A 600 47.07 15.80 45.50
CA ASP A 600 46.21 16.99 45.61
C ASP A 600 44.94 16.90 44.75
N LYS A 601 44.66 15.73 44.16
CA LYS A 601 43.56 15.47 43.21
C LYS A 601 43.68 16.25 41.89
N ARG A 602 44.85 16.82 41.60
CA ARG A 602 45.16 17.32 40.27
C ARG A 602 45.33 16.13 39.33
N CYS A 603 44.63 16.14 38.21
CA CYS A 603 44.85 15.24 37.11
C CYS A 603 45.58 16.00 36.00
N ASP A 604 46.84 15.65 35.72
CA ASP A 604 47.50 16.09 34.49
C ASP A 604 47.08 15.10 33.38
N TYR A 605 46.31 15.58 32.42
CA TYR A 605 45.74 14.73 31.37
C TYR A 605 46.40 14.97 30.01
N GLU A 606 46.52 13.88 29.26
CA GLU A 606 46.97 13.84 27.88
C GLU A 606 45.90 13.17 27.03
N VAL A 607 45.48 13.84 25.95
CA VAL A 607 44.52 13.28 25.00
C VAL A 607 45.24 12.84 23.74
N ARG A 608 45.06 11.57 23.41
CA ARG A 608 45.51 10.96 22.17
C ARG A 608 44.32 10.51 21.36
N ALA A 609 44.41 10.63 20.04
CA ALA A 609 43.35 10.20 19.15
C ALA A 609 43.88 9.30 18.03
N TRP A 610 43.01 8.40 17.58
CA TRP A 610 43.19 7.58 16.40
C TRP A 610 42.03 7.85 15.47
N GLN A 611 42.33 8.51 14.35
CA GLN A 611 41.33 8.84 13.34
C GLN A 611 40.78 7.56 12.74
N ASN A 612 39.46 7.43 12.66
CA ASN A 612 38.80 6.31 12.00
C ASN A 612 38.87 6.51 10.48
N THR A 613 39.60 5.61 9.82
CA THR A 613 39.78 5.56 8.36
C THR A 613 39.14 4.31 7.76
N GLY A 614 38.31 3.60 8.53
CA GLY A 614 37.60 2.40 8.09
C GLY A 614 36.65 2.70 6.93
N SER A 615 36.15 1.64 6.28
CA SER A 615 35.21 1.72 5.16
C SER A 615 34.19 0.58 5.20
N GLY A 616 33.14 0.66 4.40
CA GLY A 616 32.13 -0.39 4.28
C GLY A 616 31.03 -0.33 5.35
N GLY A 617 30.00 -1.13 5.15
CA GLY A 617 28.86 -1.32 6.04
C GLY A 617 27.86 -0.17 6.05
N LYS A 618 28.08 0.92 5.31
CA LYS A 618 27.19 2.09 5.36
C LYS A 618 25.89 1.88 4.58
N TYR A 619 25.95 1.06 3.55
CA TYR A 619 24.84 0.90 2.61
C TYR A 619 24.45 -0.56 2.49
N GLN A 620 23.17 -0.80 2.30
CA GLN A 620 22.63 -2.12 2.01
C GLN A 620 22.25 -2.23 0.53
N LYS A 621 22.30 -3.43 -0.03
CA LYS A 621 22.02 -3.65 -1.46
C LYS A 621 20.64 -3.16 -1.86
N GLY A 622 19.61 -3.45 -1.07
CA GLY A 622 18.24 -3.03 -1.36
C GLY A 622 18.04 -1.52 -1.35
N ASP A 623 18.93 -0.73 -0.73
CA ASP A 623 18.84 0.73 -0.72
C ASP A 623 19.03 1.36 -2.11
N GLY A 624 19.52 0.59 -3.10
CA GLY A 624 19.68 1.06 -4.48
C GLY A 624 18.47 0.79 -5.37
N ALA A 625 17.42 0.13 -4.87
CA ALA A 625 16.29 -0.30 -5.69
C ALA A 625 15.30 0.84 -6.00
N HIS A 626 15.13 1.12 -7.28
CA HIS A 626 14.20 2.10 -7.83
C HIS A 626 13.39 1.46 -8.98
N TRP A 627 12.31 2.12 -9.37
CA TRP A 627 11.34 1.60 -10.33
C TRP A 627 10.85 2.75 -11.21
N CYS A 628 10.78 2.51 -12.51
CA CYS A 628 10.21 3.46 -13.46
C CYS A 628 10.12 2.84 -14.86
N ASP A 629 9.13 3.22 -15.68
CA ASP A 629 9.06 2.85 -17.09
C ASP A 629 10.10 3.63 -17.93
N MET A 630 11.35 3.17 -17.92
CA MET A 630 12.45 3.85 -18.61
C MET A 630 12.34 3.72 -20.13
N LYS A 631 11.71 2.65 -20.63
CA LYS A 631 11.56 2.39 -22.08
C LYS A 631 10.24 2.87 -22.69
N GLY A 632 9.25 3.22 -21.87
CA GLY A 632 7.92 3.66 -22.31
C GLY A 632 7.06 2.50 -22.80
N GLY A 633 7.20 1.34 -22.16
CA GLY A 633 6.48 0.12 -22.51
C GLY A 633 5.25 -0.15 -21.65
N GLY A 634 4.91 0.73 -20.70
CA GLY A 634 3.80 0.62 -19.75
C GLY A 634 4.06 -0.26 -18.53
N ASN A 635 5.24 -0.86 -18.42
CA ASN A 635 5.69 -1.65 -17.28
C ASN A 635 6.89 -0.97 -16.66
N ASP A 636 6.94 -0.87 -15.33
CA ASP A 636 8.13 -0.36 -14.66
C ASP A 636 9.33 -1.30 -14.87
N ASP A 637 10.47 -0.69 -15.18
CA ASP A 637 11.78 -1.30 -15.20
C ASP A 637 12.40 -1.23 -13.79
N TYR A 638 13.24 -2.20 -13.45
CA TYR A 638 14.03 -2.15 -12.23
C TYR A 638 15.27 -1.30 -12.48
N VAL A 639 15.42 -0.21 -11.73
CA VAL A 639 16.57 0.69 -11.85
C VAL A 639 17.39 0.60 -10.58
N PHE A 640 18.66 0.27 -10.72
CA PHE A 640 19.58 0.22 -9.60
C PHE A 640 20.48 1.44 -9.58
N ILE A 641 20.35 2.27 -8.54
CA ILE A 641 21.21 3.42 -8.29
C ILE A 641 22.14 3.07 -7.14
N ASP A 642 23.42 2.86 -7.45
CA ASP A 642 24.39 2.50 -6.42
C ASP A 642 24.84 3.70 -5.56
N HIS A 643 25.63 3.43 -4.52
CA HIS A 643 26.08 4.47 -3.59
C HIS A 643 27.06 5.49 -4.21
N LEU A 644 27.53 5.30 -5.46
CA LEU A 644 28.37 6.24 -6.21
C LEU A 644 27.54 7.07 -7.21
N GLY A 645 26.22 6.89 -7.26
CA GLY A 645 25.36 7.56 -8.23
C GLY A 645 25.47 6.99 -9.64
N ARG A 646 25.86 5.72 -9.78
CA ARG A 646 25.84 5.01 -11.07
C ARG A 646 24.50 4.29 -11.22
N ILE A 647 23.91 4.42 -12.40
CA ILE A 647 22.57 3.91 -12.72
C ILE A 647 22.71 2.70 -13.63
N THR A 648 22.14 1.58 -13.23
CA THR A 648 21.97 0.36 -14.04
C THR A 648 20.49 0.16 -14.29
N ILE A 649 20.10 -0.08 -15.55
CA ILE A 649 18.72 -0.42 -15.90
C ILE A 649 18.62 -1.92 -16.12
N PHE A 650 17.66 -2.53 -15.44
CA PHE A 650 17.21 -3.89 -15.66
C PHE A 650 15.87 -3.81 -16.35
N LYS A 651 15.90 -3.89 -17.68
CA LYS A 651 14.72 -3.73 -18.53
C LYS A 651 13.74 -4.86 -18.31
N ASN A 652 12.48 -4.51 -18.04
CA ASN A 652 11.38 -5.45 -17.88
C ASN A 652 11.02 -6.04 -19.24
N SER A 653 11.14 -7.37 -19.38
CA SER A 653 10.85 -8.07 -20.64
C SER A 653 9.36 -8.30 -20.88
N ASN A 654 8.50 -8.00 -19.89
CA ASN A 654 7.06 -8.19 -20.02
C ASN A 654 6.43 -7.10 -20.89
N SER A 655 5.34 -7.46 -21.58
CA SER A 655 4.46 -6.52 -22.29
C SER A 655 3.14 -6.38 -21.54
N PRO A 656 2.62 -5.18 -21.27
CA PRO A 656 1.33 -5.02 -20.63
C PRO A 656 0.18 -5.74 -21.36
N PRO A 657 -0.84 -6.25 -20.65
CA PRO A 657 -0.94 -6.42 -19.20
C PRO A 657 -0.45 -7.84 -18.81
N ASN A 658 0.86 -8.12 -18.93
CA ASN A 658 1.38 -9.46 -18.66
C ASN A 658 2.07 -9.54 -17.30
N THR A 659 1.68 -10.56 -16.53
CA THR A 659 2.22 -10.90 -15.21
C THR A 659 3.01 -12.21 -15.17
N ASP A 660 3.16 -12.89 -16.29
CA ASP A 660 4.11 -14.00 -16.43
C ASP A 660 5.52 -13.42 -16.55
N TYR A 661 6.08 -13.10 -15.40
CA TYR A 661 7.36 -12.46 -15.29
C TYR A 661 8.44 -13.28 -16.04
N SER A 662 8.90 -12.74 -17.17
CA SER A 662 9.78 -13.43 -18.13
C SER A 662 11.28 -13.15 -17.91
N GLY A 663 11.61 -12.14 -17.10
CA GLY A 663 12.98 -11.83 -16.70
C GLY A 663 13.38 -10.36 -16.90
N TRP A 664 14.54 -10.02 -16.32
CA TRP A 664 15.20 -8.73 -16.47
C TRP A 664 16.31 -8.83 -17.51
N ASN A 665 16.38 -7.88 -18.44
CA ASN A 665 17.56 -7.69 -19.28
C ASN A 665 18.45 -6.63 -18.65
N ASP A 666 19.67 -7.02 -18.27
CA ASP A 666 20.62 -6.13 -17.63
C ASP A 666 21.39 -5.32 -18.67
N GLU A 667 21.11 -4.03 -18.74
CA GLU A 667 21.66 -3.08 -19.73
C GLU A 667 23.04 -2.54 -19.34
N GLY A 668 23.59 -2.98 -18.20
CA GLY A 668 24.82 -2.44 -17.67
C GLY A 668 24.65 -1.05 -17.05
N ILE A 669 25.77 -0.42 -16.69
CA ILE A 669 25.78 0.95 -16.17
C ILE A 669 25.53 1.88 -17.35
N VAL A 670 24.38 2.57 -17.32
CA VAL A 670 23.92 3.43 -18.43
C VAL A 670 24.22 4.90 -18.19
N LEU A 671 24.39 5.31 -16.93
CA LEU A 671 24.71 6.68 -16.56
C LEU A 671 25.54 6.72 -15.26
N GLU A 672 26.56 7.58 -15.21
CA GLU A 672 27.36 7.83 -14.01
C GLU A 672 27.27 9.31 -13.65
N THR A 673 26.52 9.65 -12.61
CA THR A 673 26.26 11.04 -12.22
C THR A 673 27.27 11.57 -11.21
N GLY A 674 27.83 10.68 -10.37
CA GLY A 674 28.67 11.05 -9.23
C GLY A 674 27.91 11.75 -8.09
N LEU A 675 26.58 11.79 -8.16
CA LEU A 675 25.73 12.43 -7.15
C LEU A 675 25.33 11.43 -6.06
N ASP A 676 24.96 11.95 -4.88
CA ASP A 676 24.31 11.16 -3.84
C ASP A 676 23.03 10.54 -4.43
N ARG A 677 22.78 9.25 -4.17
CA ARG A 677 21.57 8.57 -4.64
C ARG A 677 20.29 9.31 -4.25
N LYS A 678 20.25 9.97 -3.09
CA LYS A 678 19.09 10.71 -2.58
C LYS A 678 18.81 11.99 -3.37
N ALA A 679 19.77 12.45 -4.18
CA ALA A 679 19.59 13.54 -5.11
C ALA A 679 18.95 13.10 -6.43
N LEU A 680 18.91 11.79 -6.71
CA LEU A 680 18.47 11.24 -7.98
C LEU A 680 17.05 10.67 -7.85
N HIS A 681 16.18 11.10 -8.76
CA HIS A 681 14.79 10.66 -8.84
C HIS A 681 14.50 10.20 -10.26
N LEU A 682 13.50 9.32 -10.41
CA LEU A 682 13.06 8.79 -11.70
C LEU A 682 11.59 9.14 -11.87
N ALA A 683 11.26 9.88 -12.92
CA ALA A 683 9.88 10.21 -13.29
C ALA A 683 9.85 10.81 -14.70
N ASP A 684 8.73 10.73 -15.41
CA ASP A 684 8.59 11.34 -16.75
C ASP A 684 8.44 12.87 -16.63
N TRP A 685 9.54 13.61 -16.77
CA TRP A 685 9.51 15.06 -16.61
C TRP A 685 8.93 15.77 -17.85
N ASN A 686 9.03 15.17 -19.02
CA ASN A 686 8.71 15.82 -20.29
C ASN A 686 7.41 15.33 -20.96
N GLY A 687 6.76 14.31 -20.39
CA GLY A 687 5.49 13.73 -20.83
C GLY A 687 5.60 12.90 -22.10
N ASP A 688 6.76 12.29 -22.37
CA ASP A 688 6.98 11.47 -23.57
C ASP A 688 6.73 9.97 -23.36
N GLY A 689 6.21 9.62 -22.18
CA GLY A 689 5.91 8.27 -21.71
C GLY A 689 7.12 7.51 -21.17
N LYS A 690 8.30 8.14 -21.05
CA LYS A 690 9.50 7.51 -20.46
C LYS A 690 9.95 8.26 -19.23
N CYS A 691 10.39 7.52 -18.23
CA CYS A 691 11.01 8.14 -17.08
C CYS A 691 12.36 8.77 -17.41
N ASP A 692 12.55 9.99 -16.92
CA ASP A 692 13.80 10.74 -16.95
C ASP A 692 14.57 10.59 -15.64
N VAL A 693 15.88 10.85 -15.67
CA VAL A 693 16.67 10.96 -14.44
C VAL A 693 16.69 12.42 -14.01
N ILE A 694 16.15 12.71 -12.83
CA ILE A 694 16.04 14.06 -12.26
C ILE A 694 17.05 14.17 -11.12
N ALA A 695 18.03 15.08 -11.25
CA ALA A 695 18.95 15.43 -10.16
C ALA A 695 18.49 16.70 -9.45
N VAL A 696 18.48 16.66 -8.11
CA VAL A 696 18.08 17.80 -7.29
C VAL A 696 19.20 18.25 -6.37
N THR A 697 19.41 19.56 -6.32
CA THR A 697 20.34 20.18 -5.36
C THR A 697 19.68 20.28 -3.98
N LYS A 698 20.26 19.61 -2.97
CA LYS A 698 19.72 19.52 -1.59
C LYS A 698 19.26 20.85 -1.00
N ALA A 699 20.11 21.87 -1.09
CA ALA A 699 19.90 23.15 -0.39
C ALA A 699 18.88 24.08 -1.09
N THR A 700 18.80 24.01 -2.42
CA THR A 700 18.06 25.00 -3.23
C THR A 700 16.84 24.41 -3.93
N GLY A 701 16.75 23.08 -4.04
CA GLY A 701 15.74 22.44 -4.88
C GLY A 701 15.96 22.68 -6.38
N ALA A 702 17.14 23.13 -6.81
CA ALA A 702 17.44 23.28 -8.23
C ALA A 702 17.45 21.91 -8.93
N ILE A 703 16.95 21.85 -10.17
CA ILE A 703 16.75 20.62 -10.92
C ILE A 703 17.58 20.63 -12.21
N ASP A 704 18.36 19.57 -12.39
CA ASP A 704 18.93 19.13 -13.66
C ASP A 704 18.23 17.84 -14.10
N VAL A 705 18.06 17.63 -15.41
CA VAL A 705 17.37 16.44 -15.94
C VAL A 705 18.20 15.81 -17.05
N TRP A 706 18.34 14.48 -17.03
CA TRP A 706 18.76 13.70 -18.18
C TRP A 706 17.51 13.12 -18.84
N TYR A 707 17.16 13.63 -20.01
CA TYR A 707 16.04 13.10 -20.77
C TYR A 707 16.39 11.74 -21.34
N THR A 708 15.54 10.75 -21.04
CA THR A 708 15.74 9.37 -21.49
C THR A 708 15.18 9.20 -22.90
N SER A 709 15.91 8.48 -23.74
CA SER A 709 15.42 8.04 -25.05
C SER A 709 15.79 6.58 -25.26
N TYR A 710 14.84 5.81 -25.76
CA TYR A 710 15.02 4.38 -26.03
C TYR A 710 14.72 4.05 -27.49
N ASN A 711 15.64 3.36 -28.14
CA ASN A 711 15.51 2.95 -29.54
C ASN A 711 15.10 1.47 -29.61
N TRP A 712 13.86 1.23 -30.01
CA TRP A 712 13.28 -0.11 -30.13
C TRP A 712 13.92 -0.98 -31.23
N GLN A 713 14.55 -0.37 -32.25
CA GLN A 713 15.20 -1.10 -33.33
C GLN A 713 16.58 -1.61 -32.93
N THR A 714 17.34 -0.81 -32.18
CA THR A 714 18.70 -1.18 -31.73
C THR A 714 18.76 -1.74 -30.32
N ASP A 715 17.64 -1.67 -29.58
CA ASP A 715 17.53 -2.06 -28.18
C ASP A 715 18.53 -1.32 -27.28
N THR A 716 18.56 0.01 -27.35
CA THR A 716 19.55 0.84 -26.64
C THR A 716 18.96 2.09 -26.01
N PHE A 717 19.41 2.41 -24.81
CA PHE A 717 19.15 3.68 -24.12
C PHE A 717 20.13 4.79 -24.53
N SER A 718 19.68 6.03 -24.47
CA SER A 718 20.49 7.24 -24.62
C SER A 718 19.95 8.36 -23.72
N PHE A 719 20.82 9.27 -23.29
CA PHE A 719 20.49 10.30 -22.31
C PHE A 719 20.95 11.68 -22.79
N SER A 720 20.06 12.67 -22.70
CA SER A 720 20.36 14.05 -23.04
C SER A 720 20.27 14.94 -21.80
N ALA A 721 21.41 15.38 -21.28
CA ALA A 721 21.48 16.23 -20.10
C ALA A 721 20.99 17.66 -20.40
N LYS A 722 20.18 18.21 -19.50
CA LYS A 722 19.77 19.61 -19.46
C LYS A 722 19.93 20.13 -18.05
N THR A 723 20.74 21.18 -17.90
CA THR A 723 21.01 21.80 -16.61
C THR A 723 20.10 22.99 -16.36
N ASN A 724 19.91 23.32 -15.09
CA ASN A 724 19.13 24.45 -14.61
C ASN A 724 17.70 24.47 -15.19
N VAL A 725 17.07 23.29 -15.23
CA VAL A 725 15.66 23.12 -15.62
C VAL A 725 14.75 23.85 -14.65
N VAL A 726 15.09 23.78 -13.36
CA VAL A 726 14.52 24.63 -12.30
C VAL A 726 15.69 25.25 -11.53
N ALA A 727 15.72 26.58 -11.43
CA ALA A 727 16.84 27.28 -10.79
C ALA A 727 16.80 27.22 -9.25
N SER A 728 15.61 27.13 -8.68
CA SER A 728 15.36 27.02 -7.24
C SER A 728 13.93 26.58 -7.00
N GLY A 729 13.69 25.82 -5.94
CA GLY A 729 12.37 25.33 -5.58
C GLY A 729 12.30 24.88 -4.12
N CYS A 730 12.06 23.59 -3.92
CA CYS A 730 11.92 22.99 -2.61
C CYS A 730 13.22 23.02 -1.79
N THR A 731 13.20 23.66 -0.63
CA THR A 731 14.35 23.75 0.29
C THR A 731 14.31 22.75 1.43
N GLN A 732 13.37 21.79 1.40
CA GLN A 732 13.20 20.79 2.47
C GLN A 732 14.32 19.74 2.51
N GLY A 733 15.14 19.65 1.44
CA GLY A 733 16.29 18.77 1.34
C GLY A 733 15.96 17.30 1.61
N TRP A 734 16.87 16.59 2.26
CA TRP A 734 16.68 15.22 2.74
C TRP A 734 17.44 15.02 4.05
N GLY A 735 16.92 14.15 4.92
CA GLY A 735 17.58 13.80 6.18
C GLY A 735 18.42 12.52 6.06
N VAL A 736 18.56 11.78 7.16
CA VAL A 736 19.55 10.69 7.26
C VAL A 736 19.09 9.41 6.57
N GLY A 737 17.83 9.02 6.77
CA GLY A 737 17.26 7.80 6.23
C GLY A 737 17.20 7.77 4.69
N PRO A 738 17.20 6.58 4.07
CA PRO A 738 17.23 6.45 2.61
C PRO A 738 16.00 7.06 1.92
N PHE A 739 14.87 7.14 2.62
CA PHE A 739 13.61 7.64 2.07
C PHE A 739 13.13 8.94 2.69
N ASP A 740 13.92 9.54 3.59
CA ASP A 740 13.66 10.86 4.18
C ASP A 740 13.96 11.96 3.14
N LEU A 741 13.10 12.06 2.13
CA LEU A 741 13.24 12.96 0.98
C LEU A 741 12.14 14.02 1.02
N GLY A 742 12.55 15.29 0.99
CA GLY A 742 11.65 16.44 0.86
C GLY A 742 11.16 16.63 -0.57
N MET A 743 11.94 16.27 -1.59
CA MET A 743 11.53 16.41 -3.00
C MET A 743 10.89 15.12 -3.51
N ARG A 744 9.72 15.24 -4.16
CA ARG A 744 8.99 14.12 -4.78
C ARG A 744 8.49 14.52 -6.17
N PHE A 745 8.32 13.53 -7.04
CA PHE A 745 7.96 13.73 -8.44
C PHE A 745 6.74 12.89 -8.90
N PRO A 746 5.58 12.98 -8.22
CA PRO A 746 4.36 12.28 -8.63
C PRO A 746 3.64 12.98 -9.80
N ASP A 747 2.85 12.26 -10.59
CA ASP A 747 1.86 12.86 -11.52
C ASP A 747 0.50 12.99 -10.79
N ILE A 748 0.25 14.15 -10.18
CA ILE A 748 -0.95 14.34 -9.33
C ILE A 748 -2.17 14.86 -10.10
N ASP A 749 -2.00 15.24 -11.37
CA ASP A 749 -3.13 15.69 -12.19
C ASP A 749 -3.42 14.82 -13.42
N GLY A 750 -2.62 13.78 -13.62
CA GLY A 750 -2.83 12.72 -14.60
C GLY A 750 -2.57 13.16 -16.03
N ASP A 751 -1.69 14.15 -16.24
CA ASP A 751 -1.34 14.63 -17.58
C ASP A 751 -0.15 13.88 -18.22
N GLY A 752 0.40 12.90 -17.51
CA GLY A 752 1.54 12.08 -17.91
C GLY A 752 2.89 12.74 -17.60
N ARG A 753 2.92 13.89 -16.92
CA ARG A 753 4.15 14.57 -16.49
C ARG A 753 4.26 14.51 -14.97
N ALA A 754 5.47 14.24 -14.51
CA ALA A 754 5.81 14.32 -13.11
C ALA A 754 5.77 15.77 -12.62
N ASP A 755 5.01 16.02 -11.57
CA ASP A 755 4.89 17.28 -10.88
C ASP A 755 5.96 17.45 -9.80
N TYR A 756 6.25 18.68 -9.38
CA TYR A 756 7.34 18.96 -8.44
C TYR A 756 6.81 19.26 -7.04
N MET A 757 6.99 18.31 -6.11
CA MET A 757 6.47 18.39 -4.75
C MET A 757 7.55 18.66 -3.71
N CYS A 758 7.15 19.35 -2.64
CA CYS A 758 7.96 19.73 -1.50
C CYS A 758 7.30 19.29 -0.18
N LEU A 759 7.80 18.20 0.39
CA LEU A 759 7.35 17.56 1.62
C LEU A 759 8.13 18.06 2.84
N GLU A 760 7.39 18.57 3.81
CA GLU A 760 7.85 18.84 5.16
C GLU A 760 7.95 17.55 5.98
N LYS A 761 8.64 17.59 7.13
CA LYS A 761 8.93 16.40 7.96
C LYS A 761 7.68 15.62 8.39
N ASP A 762 6.54 16.30 8.54
CA ASP A 762 5.26 15.76 9.00
C ASP A 762 4.29 15.34 7.87
N GLY A 763 4.76 15.43 6.62
CA GLY A 763 3.99 15.05 5.44
C GLY A 763 3.19 16.20 4.80
N ARG A 764 3.20 17.42 5.37
CA ARG A 764 2.63 18.59 4.69
C ARG A 764 3.32 18.77 3.34
N THR A 765 2.54 18.92 2.27
CA THR A 765 3.07 18.98 0.90
C THR A 765 2.66 20.28 0.23
N THR A 766 3.64 21.03 -0.24
CA THR A 766 3.46 22.14 -1.19
C THR A 766 4.07 21.78 -2.53
N GLY A 767 3.72 22.46 -3.63
CA GLY A 767 4.33 22.10 -4.91
C GLY A 767 3.84 22.85 -6.15
N TRP A 768 4.37 22.40 -7.28
CA TRP A 768 4.09 22.92 -8.61
C TRP A 768 3.59 21.81 -9.53
N LEU A 769 2.59 22.10 -10.35
CA LEU A 769 2.27 21.26 -11.51
C LEU A 769 3.27 21.51 -12.62
N ASN A 770 3.79 20.46 -13.24
CA ASN A 770 4.74 20.54 -14.33
C ASN A 770 4.01 20.48 -15.67
N LYS A 771 3.44 21.61 -16.08
CA LYS A 771 2.74 21.71 -17.37
C LYS A 771 3.72 21.85 -18.52
N ALA A 772 3.27 21.46 -19.72
CA ALA A 772 4.01 21.73 -20.96
C ALA A 772 4.32 23.23 -21.16
N THR A 773 3.53 24.12 -20.55
CA THR A 773 3.73 25.58 -20.55
C THR A 773 4.71 26.08 -19.49
N GLY A 774 5.18 25.22 -18.59
CA GLY A 774 6.04 25.55 -17.46
C GLY A 774 5.39 25.24 -16.10
N LEU A 775 6.18 25.40 -15.03
CA LEU A 775 5.74 25.13 -13.66
C LEU A 775 4.61 26.08 -13.22
N GLN A 776 3.57 25.51 -12.62
CA GLN A 776 2.45 26.23 -12.02
C GLN A 776 2.41 25.99 -10.51
N TRP A 777 2.60 27.02 -9.69
CA TRP A 777 2.51 26.91 -8.24
C TRP A 777 1.08 26.61 -7.77
N MET A 778 0.93 25.65 -6.85
CA MET A 778 -0.37 25.20 -6.34
C MET A 778 -0.54 25.37 -4.82
N ASP A 779 0.40 26.09 -4.19
CA ASP A 779 0.43 26.26 -2.74
C ASP A 779 0.45 24.92 -2.00
N GLN A 780 -0.39 24.74 -0.98
CA GLN A 780 -0.51 23.49 -0.24
C GLN A 780 -1.32 22.45 -1.04
N ILE A 781 -0.61 21.52 -1.67
CA ILE A 781 -1.19 20.34 -2.34
C ILE A 781 -1.92 19.45 -1.34
N LYS A 782 -1.31 19.23 -0.16
CA LYS A 782 -1.85 18.37 0.88
C LYS A 782 -1.49 18.86 2.28
N PHE A 783 -2.49 18.93 3.16
CA PHE A 783 -2.30 19.20 4.58
C PHE A 783 -1.58 18.04 5.30
N SER A 784 -0.89 18.35 6.40
CA SER A 784 -0.17 17.36 7.20
C SER A 784 -1.10 16.33 7.84
N VAL A 785 -0.71 15.05 7.80
CA VAL A 785 -1.37 13.98 8.57
C VAL A 785 -0.59 13.59 9.83
N GLY A 786 0.42 14.39 10.22
CA GLY A 786 1.22 14.17 11.42
C GLY A 786 2.09 12.91 11.37
N LYS A 787 2.59 12.55 10.18
CA LYS A 787 3.35 11.32 9.94
C LYS A 787 4.70 11.61 9.30
N ASP A 788 5.70 10.78 9.58
CA ASP A 788 7.06 10.98 9.07
C ASP A 788 7.10 10.92 7.54
N ARG A 789 7.69 11.93 6.89
CA ARG A 789 7.86 11.94 5.43
C ARG A 789 8.70 10.80 4.87
N ALA A 790 9.57 10.18 5.69
CA ALA A 790 10.32 8.99 5.28
C ALA A 790 9.40 7.81 4.92
N ASN A 791 8.21 7.80 5.50
CA ASN A 791 7.19 6.76 5.35
C ASN A 791 6.14 7.09 4.28
N HIS A 792 6.23 8.25 3.62
CA HIS A 792 5.31 8.63 2.55
C HIS A 792 5.80 8.18 1.17
N ARG A 793 4.87 7.71 0.34
CA ARG A 793 5.07 7.40 -1.09
C ARG A 793 3.93 7.97 -1.91
N TRP A 794 4.15 7.98 -3.21
CA TRP A 794 3.18 8.39 -4.21
C TRP A 794 3.12 7.30 -5.27
N ALA A 795 1.92 6.86 -5.61
CA ALA A 795 1.67 5.89 -6.67
C ALA A 795 0.17 5.83 -6.97
N ASP A 796 -0.22 5.61 -8.22
CA ASP A 796 -1.61 5.35 -8.61
C ASP A 796 -2.10 3.99 -8.07
N VAL A 797 -2.86 3.99 -6.97
CA VAL A 797 -3.32 2.77 -6.30
C VAL A 797 -4.60 2.26 -6.95
N ASN A 798 -5.48 3.17 -7.36
CA ASN A 798 -6.78 2.79 -7.90
C ASN A 798 -6.77 2.59 -9.42
N GLY A 799 -5.81 3.15 -10.16
CA GLY A 799 -5.64 3.04 -11.61
C GLY A 799 -6.34 4.14 -12.41
N ASP A 800 -6.61 5.30 -11.79
CA ASP A 800 -7.32 6.42 -12.41
C ASP A 800 -6.41 7.39 -13.18
N GLY A 801 -5.10 7.11 -13.20
CA GLY A 801 -4.07 7.87 -13.86
C GLY A 801 -3.48 8.99 -13.01
N LYS A 802 -3.89 9.15 -11.74
CA LYS A 802 -3.30 10.12 -10.81
C LYS A 802 -2.61 9.40 -9.67
N ASP A 803 -1.45 9.90 -9.27
CA ASP A 803 -0.76 9.36 -8.10
C ASP A 803 -1.51 9.69 -6.82
N ASP A 804 -1.73 8.64 -6.02
CA ASP A 804 -2.32 8.72 -4.69
C ASP A 804 -1.26 8.98 -3.63
N PHE A 805 -1.68 9.43 -2.44
CA PHE A 805 -0.78 9.61 -1.31
C PHE A 805 -0.80 8.40 -0.39
N LEU A 806 0.37 7.85 -0.08
CA LEU A 806 0.53 6.65 0.73
C LEU A 806 1.30 6.97 2.00
N TRP A 807 0.91 6.36 3.12
CA TRP A 807 1.72 6.28 4.34
C TRP A 807 1.93 4.82 4.72
N ILE A 808 3.19 4.40 4.77
CA ILE A 808 3.59 3.02 5.06
C ILE A 808 4.00 2.92 6.52
N ASP A 809 3.36 2.05 7.28
CA ASP A 809 3.77 1.82 8.67
C ASP A 809 5.21 1.29 8.72
N LYS A 810 6.03 1.92 9.56
CA LYS A 810 7.46 1.61 9.63
C LYS A 810 7.71 0.18 10.12
N PHE A 811 6.86 -0.32 11.01
CA PHE A 811 7.04 -1.59 11.70
C PHE A 811 6.53 -2.77 10.87
N ASN A 812 5.28 -2.71 10.40
CA ASN A 812 4.63 -3.86 9.78
C ASN A 812 4.42 -3.71 8.26
N GLY A 813 4.67 -2.53 7.70
CA GLY A 813 4.52 -2.21 6.28
C GLY A 813 3.09 -2.01 5.80
N ASP A 814 2.09 -2.09 6.67
CA ASP A 814 0.71 -1.84 6.31
C ASP A 814 0.58 -0.40 5.83
N THR A 815 -0.08 -0.22 4.68
CA THR A 815 -0.05 1.08 3.99
C THR A 815 -1.44 1.68 3.95
N SER A 816 -1.54 2.88 4.53
CA SER A 816 -2.72 3.73 4.46
C SER A 816 -2.70 4.59 3.21
N VAL A 817 -3.85 4.75 2.56
CA VAL A 817 -3.97 5.41 1.26
C VAL A 817 -4.98 6.56 1.32
N TRP A 818 -4.66 7.65 0.64
CA TRP A 818 -5.58 8.74 0.33
C TRP A 818 -5.68 8.88 -1.18
N TYR A 819 -6.87 8.66 -1.73
CA TYR A 819 -7.10 8.78 -3.15
C TYR A 819 -7.10 10.23 -3.60
N ASN A 820 -6.44 10.47 -4.73
CA ASN A 820 -6.39 11.77 -5.36
C ASN A 820 -7.63 12.01 -6.22
N MET A 821 -8.60 12.74 -5.68
CA MET A 821 -9.84 13.07 -6.39
C MET A 821 -9.69 14.30 -7.31
N GLY A 822 -8.46 14.79 -7.50
CA GLY A 822 -8.12 15.94 -8.32
C GLY A 822 -8.21 17.28 -7.60
N ALA A 823 -7.93 18.34 -8.37
CA ALA A 823 -7.86 19.71 -7.86
C ALA A 823 -9.22 20.19 -7.34
N LYS A 824 -9.29 20.44 -6.03
CA LYS A 824 -10.45 21.01 -5.34
C LYS A 824 -9.98 21.56 -4.00
N GLN A 825 -10.27 22.83 -3.75
CA GLN A 825 -9.90 23.50 -2.50
C GLN A 825 -10.74 22.96 -1.34
N ILE A 826 -10.16 22.10 -0.50
CA ILE A 826 -10.82 21.49 0.67
C ILE A 826 -9.85 21.45 1.85
N SER A 827 -10.30 21.90 3.03
CA SER A 827 -9.53 21.82 4.29
C SER A 827 -8.10 22.37 4.17
N GLY A 828 -7.94 23.47 3.42
CA GLY A 828 -6.64 24.12 3.16
C GLY A 828 -5.73 23.39 2.17
N SER A 829 -6.17 22.31 1.54
CA SER A 829 -5.44 21.65 0.43
C SER A 829 -6.02 22.07 -0.91
N SER A 830 -5.16 22.20 -1.92
CA SER A 830 -5.55 22.51 -3.30
C SER A 830 -6.07 21.30 -4.08
N PHE A 831 -5.87 20.09 -3.53
CA PHE A 831 -6.41 18.82 -4.04
C PHE A 831 -7.29 18.15 -2.99
N TRP A 832 -8.32 17.44 -3.47
CA TRP A 832 -9.16 16.62 -2.61
C TRP A 832 -8.53 15.24 -2.42
N TRP A 833 -8.14 14.95 -1.18
CA TRP A 833 -7.57 13.68 -0.75
C TRP A 833 -8.58 12.87 0.03
N ASP A 834 -9.10 11.81 -0.56
CA ASP A 834 -10.14 10.97 0.05
C ASP A 834 -9.53 9.81 0.84
N PRO A 835 -9.63 9.78 2.19
CA PRO A 835 -9.01 8.75 3.02
C PRO A 835 -9.67 7.38 2.82
N ARG A 836 -8.86 6.36 2.49
CA ARG A 836 -9.33 4.96 2.32
C ARG A 836 -8.90 4.02 3.45
N GLY A 837 -8.16 4.54 4.42
CA GLY A 837 -7.57 3.71 5.49
C GLY A 837 -6.50 2.78 4.94
N THR A 838 -6.28 1.66 5.62
CA THR A 838 -5.24 0.68 5.26
C THR A 838 -5.65 -0.18 4.07
N ALA A 839 -4.93 -0.05 2.95
CA ALA A 839 -5.26 -0.74 1.69
C ALA A 839 -4.26 -1.84 1.31
N TYR A 840 -2.99 -1.73 1.71
CA TYR A 840 -2.01 -2.80 1.55
C TYR A 840 -1.71 -3.48 2.87
N GLN A 841 -1.66 -4.81 2.82
CA GLN A 841 -1.14 -5.64 3.89
C GLN A 841 0.37 -5.77 3.69
N GLY A 842 1.16 -5.12 4.56
CA GLY A 842 2.61 -5.12 4.44
C GLY A 842 3.20 -6.52 4.55
N SER A 843 4.26 -6.80 3.79
CA SER A 843 5.00 -8.07 3.89
C SER A 843 6.27 -7.96 4.74
N SER A 844 6.80 -6.74 4.90
CA SER A 844 8.04 -6.41 5.61
C SER A 844 7.90 -5.04 6.29
N SER A 845 8.92 -4.59 7.02
CA SER A 845 8.98 -3.21 7.53
C SER A 845 8.91 -2.18 6.41
N GLY A 846 8.31 -1.01 6.70
CA GLY A 846 7.87 -0.08 5.65
C GLY A 846 8.97 0.46 4.74
N ALA A 847 10.20 0.57 5.23
CA ALA A 847 11.35 0.99 4.42
C ALA A 847 11.78 -0.04 3.36
N ASN A 848 11.25 -1.26 3.41
CA ASN A 848 11.55 -2.31 2.42
C ASN A 848 10.45 -2.41 1.34
N LEU A 849 9.38 -1.60 1.42
CA LEU A 849 8.25 -1.67 0.50
C LEU A 849 8.30 -0.56 -0.56
N HIS A 850 8.01 -0.96 -1.80
CA HIS A 850 7.93 -0.14 -3.00
C HIS A 850 6.58 -0.37 -3.68
N PHE A 851 6.18 0.57 -4.54
CA PHE A 851 4.85 0.59 -5.17
C PHE A 851 4.88 0.72 -6.71
N PRO A 852 5.64 -0.12 -7.44
CA PRO A 852 5.74 -0.03 -8.91
C PRO A 852 4.52 -0.58 -9.64
N ASN A 853 4.33 -0.21 -10.92
CA ASN A 853 3.39 -0.84 -11.85
C ASN A 853 4.09 -1.96 -12.64
N LEU A 854 4.26 -3.13 -12.02
CA LEU A 854 4.90 -4.30 -12.65
C LEU A 854 3.92 -5.17 -13.44
N GLY A 855 2.62 -5.09 -13.10
CA GLY A 855 1.54 -5.74 -13.85
C GLY A 855 1.17 -5.06 -15.16
N GLY A 856 1.61 -3.82 -15.37
CA GLY A 856 1.38 -3.05 -16.60
C GLY A 856 -0.04 -2.55 -16.75
N VAL A 857 -0.80 -2.54 -15.67
CA VAL A 857 -2.23 -2.15 -15.68
C VAL A 857 -2.46 -0.73 -15.19
N GLY A 858 -1.37 0.01 -14.92
CA GLY A 858 -1.42 1.38 -14.41
C GLY A 858 -1.70 1.47 -12.92
N ARG A 859 -1.62 0.34 -12.19
CA ARG A 859 -1.86 0.30 -10.75
C ARG A 859 -0.61 -0.10 -10.00
N ALA A 860 -0.42 0.52 -8.84
CA ALA A 860 0.68 0.26 -7.93
C ALA A 860 0.57 -1.15 -7.32
N ASP A 861 1.53 -2.00 -7.66
CA ASP A 861 1.76 -3.29 -7.02
C ASP A 861 2.63 -3.09 -5.77
N MET A 862 2.43 -3.90 -4.72
CA MET A 862 3.34 -3.85 -3.58
C MET A 862 4.54 -4.75 -3.84
N THR A 863 5.74 -4.18 -3.88
CA THR A 863 6.99 -4.91 -4.04
C THR A 863 7.88 -4.75 -2.82
N GLU A 864 8.18 -5.87 -2.16
CA GLU A 864 9.19 -5.95 -1.12
C GLU A 864 10.58 -6.08 -1.74
N VAL A 865 11.55 -5.35 -1.20
CA VAL A 865 12.98 -5.54 -1.50
C VAL A 865 13.73 -5.77 -0.19
N ASN A 866 14.33 -6.95 -0.06
CA ASN A 866 15.15 -7.27 1.10
C ASN A 866 16.40 -6.37 1.12
N PRO A 867 16.66 -5.63 2.21
CA PRO A 867 17.73 -4.64 2.21
C PRO A 867 19.11 -5.29 2.08
N LYS A 868 19.34 -6.44 2.72
CA LYS A 868 20.65 -7.11 2.67
C LYS A 868 20.96 -7.76 1.32
N THR A 869 19.96 -8.39 0.70
CA THR A 869 20.18 -9.26 -0.47
C THR A 869 19.69 -8.66 -1.79
N ALA A 870 18.84 -7.62 -1.74
CA ALA A 870 18.09 -7.09 -2.87
C ALA A 870 17.18 -8.11 -3.59
N LEU A 871 16.91 -9.27 -2.96
CA LEU A 871 15.84 -10.16 -3.41
C LEU A 871 14.49 -9.47 -3.21
N GLY A 872 13.57 -9.66 -4.14
CA GLY A 872 12.30 -8.96 -4.09
C GLY A 872 11.11 -9.76 -4.59
N TYR A 873 9.98 -9.51 -3.95
CA TYR A 873 8.72 -10.22 -4.13
C TYR A 873 7.59 -9.22 -4.33
N THR A 874 6.68 -9.51 -5.27
CA THR A 874 5.58 -8.62 -5.63
C THR A 874 4.23 -9.26 -5.32
N TRP A 875 3.33 -8.42 -4.81
CA TRP A 875 1.92 -8.69 -4.65
C TRP A 875 1.16 -7.75 -5.57
N PHE A 876 0.56 -8.33 -6.61
CA PHE A 876 -0.07 -7.57 -7.68
C PHE A 876 -1.39 -6.93 -7.22
N ASN A 877 -1.66 -5.74 -7.75
CA ASN A 877 -2.89 -5.01 -7.55
C ASN A 877 -3.88 -5.26 -8.70
N SER A 878 -4.74 -6.26 -8.51
CA SER A 878 -5.74 -6.69 -9.50
C SER A 878 -7.14 -6.23 -9.14
N CYS A 879 -7.94 -5.93 -10.16
CA CYS A 879 -9.37 -5.70 -9.98
C CYS A 879 -10.16 -7.01 -9.97
N PRO A 880 -11.32 -7.01 -9.28
CA PRO A 880 -12.37 -7.98 -9.54
C PRO A 880 -12.91 -7.84 -11.00
N PRO A 881 -13.18 -8.95 -11.71
CA PRO A 881 -13.71 -8.96 -13.09
C PRO A 881 -15.22 -8.61 -13.20
N GLY A 882 -15.68 -7.91 -14.27
CA GLY A 882 -17.11 -7.65 -14.61
C GLY A 882 -17.52 -6.27 -15.23
N GLY A 883 -18.83 -5.90 -15.26
CA GLY A 883 -19.36 -4.50 -15.40
C GLY A 883 -19.95 -4.03 -16.76
N ASP A 884 -20.96 -3.13 -16.75
CA ASP A 884 -21.63 -2.60 -17.97
C ASP A 884 -21.05 -1.27 -18.52
N ASP A 885 -21.01 -1.14 -19.85
CA ASP A 885 -20.50 0.02 -20.61
C ASP A 885 -21.43 1.27 -20.59
N GLY A 886 -22.62 1.14 -20.02
CA GLY A 886 -23.70 2.13 -20.08
C GLY A 886 -25.08 1.48 -20.13
N ALA A 887 -26.08 2.18 -20.71
CA ALA A 887 -27.42 1.63 -20.87
C ALA A 887 -27.42 0.38 -21.76
N ILE A 888 -28.19 -0.64 -21.37
CA ILE A 888 -28.32 -1.89 -22.11
C ILE A 888 -29.09 -1.63 -23.41
N VAL A 889 -28.42 -1.79 -24.55
CA VAL A 889 -28.99 -1.57 -25.90
C VAL A 889 -28.70 -2.77 -26.79
N ASN A 890 -29.57 -3.00 -27.78
CA ASN A 890 -29.37 -4.06 -28.77
C ASN A 890 -28.15 -3.72 -29.66
N PRO A 891 -27.10 -4.56 -29.71
CA PRO A 891 -25.91 -4.29 -30.53
C PRO A 891 -26.11 -4.53 -32.03
N GLY A 892 -27.30 -4.98 -32.46
CA GLY A 892 -27.65 -5.17 -33.87
C GLY A 892 -26.93 -6.35 -34.51
N LEU A 893 -26.84 -7.50 -33.82
CA LEU A 893 -26.19 -8.68 -34.40
C LEU A 893 -26.89 -9.13 -35.70
N PRO A 894 -26.13 -9.57 -36.71
CA PRO A 894 -26.71 -10.07 -37.95
C PRO A 894 -27.47 -11.39 -37.69
N LEU A 895 -28.66 -11.52 -38.29
CA LEU A 895 -29.42 -12.77 -38.27
C LEU A 895 -28.67 -13.83 -39.08
N ALA A 896 -28.31 -14.95 -38.45
CA ALA A 896 -27.67 -16.08 -39.11
C ALA A 896 -28.59 -16.62 -40.22
N GLN A 897 -28.10 -16.66 -41.46
CA GLN A 897 -28.85 -17.27 -42.56
C GLN A 897 -28.89 -18.80 -42.37
N ALA A 898 -30.08 -19.39 -42.46
CA ALA A 898 -30.22 -20.84 -42.57
C ALA A 898 -29.55 -21.33 -43.88
N PRO A 899 -28.92 -22.51 -43.90
CA PRO A 899 -28.26 -23.00 -45.10
C PRO A 899 -29.29 -23.33 -46.19
N GLY A 900 -29.30 -22.53 -47.27
CA GLY A 900 -29.90 -22.87 -48.56
C GLY A 900 -31.39 -22.53 -48.72
N GLY A 901 -31.66 -21.48 -49.49
CA GLY A 901 -33.00 -21.17 -50.00
C GLY A 901 -32.98 -19.93 -50.90
N SER A 902 -33.09 -20.17 -52.20
CA SER A 902 -33.12 -19.13 -53.25
C SER A 902 -34.25 -18.12 -53.05
N GLY A 903 -33.90 -16.85 -53.32
CA GLY A 903 -34.70 -15.63 -53.26
C GLY A 903 -36.22 -15.71 -53.37
N GLU A 904 -36.87 -14.93 -52.49
CA GLU A 904 -37.92 -14.02 -52.92
C GLU A 904 -38.01 -12.84 -51.93
N VAL A 905 -37.97 -11.63 -52.49
CA VAL A 905 -38.13 -10.36 -51.78
C VAL A 905 -39.59 -10.20 -51.42
N ALA A 906 -39.92 -10.16 -50.12
CA ALA A 906 -41.23 -9.74 -49.64
C ALA A 906 -41.14 -8.33 -49.05
N THR A 907 -41.33 -7.32 -49.91
CA THR A 907 -41.66 -5.95 -49.49
C THR A 907 -42.99 -5.97 -48.74
N THR A 908 -42.95 -5.73 -47.43
CA THR A 908 -44.14 -5.38 -46.64
C THR A 908 -43.96 -3.98 -46.09
N THR A 909 -44.70 -3.06 -46.72
CA THR A 909 -45.01 -1.72 -46.26
C THR A 909 -45.70 -1.77 -44.90
N THR A 910 -45.05 -1.29 -43.85
CA THR A 910 -45.72 -0.99 -42.58
C THR A 910 -46.14 0.48 -42.56
N VAL A 911 -47.45 0.64 -42.45
CA VAL A 911 -48.18 1.89 -42.26
C VAL A 911 -47.78 2.52 -40.92
N ALA A 912 -47.42 3.81 -40.95
CA ALA A 912 -47.21 4.61 -39.76
C ALA A 912 -48.52 4.72 -38.94
N PRO A 913 -48.53 4.40 -37.63
CA PRO A 913 -49.61 4.81 -36.76
C PRO A 913 -49.45 6.29 -36.41
N ALA A 914 -50.57 6.99 -36.48
CA ALA A 914 -50.69 8.40 -36.17
C ALA A 914 -50.32 8.72 -34.70
N THR A 915 -49.68 9.87 -34.54
CA THR A 915 -49.46 10.61 -33.31
C THR A 915 -50.78 10.89 -32.57
N PRO A 916 -50.90 10.56 -31.27
CA PRO A 916 -51.86 11.23 -30.41
C PRO A 916 -51.22 12.43 -29.72
N THR A 917 -51.90 13.57 -29.80
CA THR A 917 -51.63 14.79 -29.03
C THR A 917 -51.84 14.52 -27.52
N PRO A 918 -50.92 14.92 -26.62
CA PRO A 918 -51.11 14.75 -25.19
C PRO A 918 -52.10 15.80 -24.65
N THR A 919 -53.12 15.33 -23.94
CA THR A 919 -53.93 16.15 -23.02
C THR A 919 -53.34 15.92 -21.62
N PRO A 920 -53.14 16.96 -20.79
CA PRO A 920 -52.27 16.87 -19.62
C PRO A 920 -52.92 16.04 -18.52
N THR A 921 -52.33 14.89 -18.22
CA THR A 921 -52.46 14.19 -16.95
C THR A 921 -51.18 14.44 -16.15
N GLU A 922 -51.34 14.87 -14.89
CA GLU A 922 -50.25 15.21 -13.98
C GLU A 922 -49.13 14.16 -13.97
N PRO A 923 -47.85 14.57 -14.02
CA PRO A 923 -46.73 13.63 -13.93
C PRO A 923 -46.55 13.21 -12.47
N THR A 924 -46.95 11.99 -12.13
CA THR A 924 -46.35 11.29 -11.00
C THR A 924 -44.91 10.97 -11.38
N ARG A 925 -43.96 11.79 -10.94
CA ARG A 925 -42.52 11.54 -11.09
C ARG A 925 -42.14 10.38 -10.15
N PRO A 926 -41.60 9.26 -10.64
CA PRO A 926 -41.11 8.21 -9.76
C PRO A 926 -39.75 8.61 -9.20
N TYR A 927 -39.68 8.83 -7.89
CA TYR A 927 -38.41 8.85 -7.16
C TYR A 927 -37.93 7.42 -6.99
N THR A 928 -36.84 7.05 -7.66
CA THR A 928 -36.11 5.80 -7.39
C THR A 928 -35.46 5.90 -6.01
N SER A 929 -35.18 4.76 -5.37
CA SER A 929 -34.79 4.58 -3.96
C SER A 929 -33.42 5.16 -3.52
N GLU A 930 -32.95 6.25 -4.15
CA GLU A 930 -31.71 6.96 -3.82
C GLU A 930 -31.95 8.48 -3.79
N VAL A 931 -32.90 8.95 -2.98
CA VAL A 931 -33.06 10.38 -2.77
C VAL A 931 -32.32 10.80 -1.51
N GLN A 932 -31.23 11.55 -1.68
CA GLN A 932 -30.48 12.15 -0.59
C GLN A 932 -30.97 13.57 -0.31
N CYS A 933 -31.28 13.84 0.96
CA CYS A 933 -31.58 15.18 1.45
C CYS A 933 -30.31 16.05 1.40
N VAL A 934 -30.39 17.22 0.78
CA VAL A 934 -29.28 18.19 0.74
C VAL A 934 -29.72 19.51 1.39
N ASP A 935 -28.79 20.18 2.08
CA ASP A 935 -29.02 21.50 2.66
C ASP A 935 -29.15 22.52 1.52
N ASP A 936 -30.26 23.28 1.49
CA ASP A 936 -30.62 24.11 0.33
C ASP A 936 -29.60 25.20 0.05
N GLY A 937 -28.79 25.60 1.04
CA GLY A 937 -27.66 26.54 0.95
C GLY A 937 -27.96 27.90 0.32
N VAL A 938 -29.21 28.20 -0.05
CA VAL A 938 -29.56 29.22 -1.05
C VAL A 938 -30.55 30.26 -0.50
N THR A 939 -31.17 30.05 0.67
CA THR A 939 -32.05 31.10 1.25
C THR A 939 -31.64 31.60 2.64
N ASN A 940 -31.34 32.90 2.73
CA ASN A 940 -31.06 33.66 3.96
C ASN A 940 -32.23 33.72 4.97
N ARG A 941 -33.22 32.84 4.86
CA ARG A 941 -34.40 32.84 5.71
C ARG A 941 -34.45 31.66 6.69
N TRP A 942 -33.81 30.53 6.41
CA TRP A 942 -33.82 29.34 7.28
C TRP A 942 -32.59 28.41 7.05
N PRO A 943 -31.47 28.59 7.77
CA PRO A 943 -30.34 27.66 7.69
C PRO A 943 -30.73 26.27 8.21
N GLY A 944 -30.43 25.20 7.46
CA GLY A 944 -30.64 23.81 7.88
C GLY A 944 -31.95 23.14 7.43
N TYR A 945 -32.66 23.70 6.45
CA TYR A 945 -33.83 23.06 5.86
C TYR A 945 -33.42 22.11 4.72
N LEU A 946 -33.70 20.82 4.87
CA LEU A 946 -33.39 19.79 3.88
C LEU A 946 -34.46 19.73 2.79
N VAL A 947 -34.02 19.79 1.52
CA VAL A 947 -34.90 19.72 0.35
C VAL A 947 -34.43 18.66 -0.64
N CYS A 948 -35.37 18.00 -1.29
CA CYS A 948 -35.08 17.13 -2.43
C CYS A 948 -35.10 17.95 -3.72
N HIS A 949 -34.04 17.82 -4.52
CA HIS A 949 -33.96 18.41 -5.86
C HIS A 949 -34.18 17.33 -6.92
N ASP A 950 -34.96 17.66 -7.96
CA ASP A 950 -34.98 16.87 -9.17
C ASP A 950 -34.02 17.42 -10.25
N SER A 951 -33.78 16.62 -11.29
CA SER A 951 -32.92 16.98 -12.43
C SER A 951 -33.43 18.17 -13.26
N GLY A 952 -34.61 18.73 -12.93
CA GLY A 952 -35.22 19.89 -13.56
C GLY A 952 -35.23 21.15 -12.69
N GLY A 953 -34.64 21.12 -11.49
CA GLY A 953 -34.54 22.27 -10.59
C GLY A 953 -35.80 22.57 -9.76
N TRP A 954 -36.74 21.62 -9.65
CA TRP A 954 -37.91 21.75 -8.78
C TRP A 954 -37.58 21.29 -7.35
N GLN A 955 -38.10 21.97 -6.32
CA GLN A 955 -37.77 21.78 -4.89
C GLN A 955 -39.02 21.43 -4.06
N MET A 956 -38.90 20.44 -3.16
CA MET A 956 -39.90 20.12 -2.12
C MET A 956 -39.22 19.79 -0.78
N SER A 957 -39.99 19.82 0.32
CA SER A 957 -39.48 19.47 1.65
C SER A 957 -39.10 17.99 1.75
N CYS A 958 -38.05 17.66 2.51
CA CYS A 958 -37.59 16.26 2.62
C CYS A 958 -38.65 15.31 3.21
N ASP A 959 -39.52 15.80 4.09
CA ASP A 959 -40.62 15.01 4.67
C ASP A 959 -41.64 14.57 3.63
N GLU A 960 -41.97 15.43 2.67
CA GLU A 960 -42.86 15.13 1.55
C GLU A 960 -42.21 14.16 0.55
N CYS A 961 -40.90 14.26 0.38
CA CYS A 961 -40.09 13.41 -0.49
C CYS A 961 -39.90 11.99 0.07
N LEU A 962 -39.73 11.87 1.39
CA LEU A 962 -39.54 10.61 2.11
C LEU A 962 -40.85 9.99 2.65
N GLY A 963 -41.98 10.67 2.46
CA GLY A 963 -43.32 10.17 2.77
C GLY A 963 -43.67 10.08 4.26
N ARG A 964 -43.07 10.91 5.13
CA ARG A 964 -43.31 10.86 6.59
C ARG A 964 -44.03 12.12 7.08
N ASN A 965 -45.24 11.95 7.60
CA ASN A 965 -46.01 13.03 8.21
C ASN A 965 -45.73 13.11 9.72
N GLY A 966 -44.99 14.15 10.16
CA GLY A 966 -45.11 14.66 11.53
C GLY A 966 -43.82 14.96 12.29
N TYR A 967 -43.62 16.26 12.54
CA TYR A 967 -42.88 16.91 13.64
C TYR A 967 -41.44 16.45 13.96
N GLU A 968 -40.46 17.27 13.58
CA GLU A 968 -39.09 17.18 14.11
C GLU A 968 -38.51 18.55 14.46
N ALA A 969 -37.73 18.59 15.55
CA ALA A 969 -36.83 19.69 15.89
C ALA A 969 -35.41 19.24 15.53
N ALA A 970 -34.84 19.81 14.46
CA ALA A 970 -33.43 19.66 14.13
C ALA A 970 -32.59 20.53 15.08
N THR A 971 -31.51 19.99 15.65
CA THR A 971 -30.48 20.76 16.36
C THR A 971 -29.12 20.51 15.73
N THR A 972 -28.32 21.57 15.65
CA THR A 972 -26.98 21.57 15.05
C THR A 972 -25.91 21.61 16.13
N VAL A 973 -24.90 20.73 16.04
CA VAL A 973 -23.62 20.84 16.77
C VAL A 973 -22.50 20.52 15.78
N ASN A 974 -21.54 21.43 15.62
CA ASN A 974 -20.35 21.27 14.76
C ASN A 974 -20.59 20.79 13.31
N GLY A 975 -21.73 21.15 12.71
CA GLY A 975 -22.01 20.89 11.29
C GLY A 975 -22.58 19.51 10.98
N TYR A 976 -22.90 18.69 11.99
CA TYR A 976 -23.57 17.40 11.82
C TYR A 976 -25.05 17.51 12.23
N LEU A 977 -25.95 16.92 11.43
CA LEU A 977 -27.40 16.90 11.61
C LEU A 977 -27.83 15.55 12.20
N CYS A 978 -28.53 15.57 13.33
CA CYS A 978 -29.13 14.36 13.95
C CYS A 978 -30.65 14.52 14.05
N HIS A 979 -31.38 13.45 13.73
CA HIS A 979 -32.84 13.36 13.90
C HIS A 979 -33.18 12.81 15.28
N MET A 980 -34.16 13.43 15.93
CA MET A 980 -34.65 13.01 17.23
C MET A 980 -36.17 12.90 17.16
N PHE A 981 -36.68 11.67 17.26
CA PHE A 981 -38.12 11.42 17.31
C PHE A 981 -38.48 10.56 18.53
N VAL A 982 -39.74 10.68 18.95
CA VAL A 982 -40.29 9.94 20.09
C VAL A 982 -41.29 8.93 19.55
N GLU A 983 -40.98 7.65 19.71
CA GLU A 983 -41.91 6.56 19.40
C GLU A 983 -42.20 5.80 20.71
N ASN A 984 -43.49 5.66 21.05
CA ASN A 984 -43.95 4.97 22.27
C ASN A 984 -43.37 5.47 23.61
N GLY A 985 -42.94 6.74 23.68
CA GLY A 985 -42.43 7.35 24.92
C GLY A 985 -40.94 7.09 25.18
N GLU A 986 -40.24 6.40 24.29
CA GLU A 986 -38.78 6.31 24.27
C GLU A 986 -38.21 7.32 23.25
N MET A 987 -37.15 8.03 23.63
CA MET A 987 -36.40 8.91 22.73
C MET A 987 -35.33 8.11 22.01
N THR A 988 -35.32 8.17 20.68
CA THR A 988 -34.28 7.52 19.87
C THR A 988 -33.53 8.55 19.05
N LEU A 989 -32.20 8.63 19.23
CA LEU A 989 -31.33 9.41 18.37
C LEU A 989 -30.92 8.53 17.19
N THR A 990 -31.18 8.97 15.96
CA THR A 990 -30.75 8.24 14.76
C THR A 990 -29.71 9.08 14.02
N ALA A 991 -28.50 8.53 13.85
CA ALA A 991 -27.45 9.12 13.03
C ALA A 991 -27.83 9.07 11.55
N CYS A 992 -27.38 10.06 10.77
CA CYS A 992 -27.51 9.99 9.32
C CYS A 992 -26.65 8.82 8.77
N PRO A 993 -27.08 8.15 7.68
CA PRO A 993 -26.29 7.08 7.08
C PRO A 993 -24.90 7.60 6.65
N GLY A 994 -23.85 7.17 7.35
CA GLY A 994 -22.46 7.56 7.08
C GLY A 994 -21.70 8.14 8.28
N ASP A 995 -22.38 8.50 9.36
CA ASP A 995 -21.73 9.00 10.59
C ASP A 995 -21.69 7.92 11.70
N PRO A 996 -20.65 7.88 12.56
CA PRO A 996 -20.64 7.02 13.74
C PRO A 996 -21.73 7.43 14.74
N ALA A 997 -22.12 6.50 15.63
CA ALA A 997 -23.11 6.80 16.67
C ALA A 997 -22.60 7.95 17.57
N PRO A 998 -23.48 8.82 18.11
CA PRO A 998 -23.10 10.04 18.83
C PRO A 998 -22.20 9.81 20.06
N ASP A 999 -22.13 8.57 20.54
CA ASP A 999 -21.35 8.07 21.66
C ASP A 999 -20.10 7.29 21.21
N THR A 1000 -19.69 7.39 19.94
CA THR A 1000 -18.52 6.68 19.40
C THR A 1000 -17.58 7.59 18.62
N LEU A 1001 -16.28 7.47 18.90
CA LEU A 1001 -15.22 8.15 18.14
C LEU A 1001 -15.10 7.53 16.73
N PRO A 1002 -14.41 8.19 15.78
CA PRO A 1002 -14.25 7.70 14.40
C PRO A 1002 -13.57 6.33 14.25
N ASP A 1003 -12.99 5.77 15.33
CA ASP A 1003 -12.43 4.42 15.39
C ASP A 1003 -13.40 3.36 15.96
N GLY A 1004 -14.65 3.74 16.27
CA GLY A 1004 -15.69 2.89 16.84
C GLY A 1004 -15.58 2.66 18.35
N SER A 1005 -14.66 3.33 19.05
CA SER A 1005 -14.57 3.27 20.51
C SER A 1005 -15.60 4.18 21.20
N PRO A 1006 -16.08 3.86 22.41
CA PRO A 1006 -16.99 4.74 23.15
C PRO A 1006 -16.32 6.09 23.47
N GLY A 1007 -16.89 7.18 22.95
CA GLY A 1007 -16.43 8.55 23.17
C GLY A 1007 -17.26 9.27 24.24
N PRO A 1008 -16.68 10.23 24.97
CA PRO A 1008 -17.45 11.04 25.92
C PRO A 1008 -18.50 11.88 25.20
N ILE A 1009 -19.74 11.86 25.70
CA ILE A 1009 -20.81 12.76 25.29
C ILE A 1009 -20.34 14.20 25.58
N GLU A 1010 -19.93 14.94 24.56
CA GLU A 1010 -19.45 16.32 24.73
C GLU A 1010 -20.53 17.24 25.31
N ASP A 1011 -20.10 18.23 26.10
CA ASP A 1011 -20.91 19.19 26.86
C ASP A 1011 -22.10 19.81 26.08
N GLY A 1012 -21.98 19.91 24.76
CA GLY A 1012 -23.04 20.44 23.88
C GLY A 1012 -24.31 19.59 23.84
N ILE A 1013 -24.21 18.27 24.02
CA ILE A 1013 -25.39 17.38 24.04
C ILE A 1013 -26.18 17.57 25.34
N VAL A 1014 -25.49 17.74 26.47
CA VAL A 1014 -26.11 17.96 27.79
C VAL A 1014 -26.72 19.37 27.88
N GLU A 1015 -26.07 20.37 27.29
CA GLU A 1015 -26.59 21.74 27.22
C GLU A 1015 -27.81 21.83 26.29
N ALA A 1016 -27.83 21.11 25.16
CA ALA A 1016 -28.99 20.97 24.28
C ALA A 1016 -30.14 20.20 24.96
N PHE A 1017 -29.83 19.16 25.72
CA PHE A 1017 -30.79 18.39 26.51
C PHE A 1017 -31.46 19.24 27.61
N CYS A 1018 -30.69 19.99 28.42
CA CYS A 1018 -31.29 20.84 29.45
C CYS A 1018 -32.10 22.03 28.84
N GLN A 1019 -31.79 22.47 27.62
CA GLN A 1019 -32.56 23.53 26.92
C GLN A 1019 -33.87 23.02 26.29
N SER A 1020 -33.92 21.77 25.81
CA SER A 1020 -35.11 21.18 25.19
C SER A 1020 -36.17 20.76 26.21
N VAL A 1021 -35.74 20.27 27.39
CA VAL A 1021 -36.64 19.88 28.50
C VAL A 1021 -37.42 21.08 29.07
N GLY A 1022 -36.87 22.30 28.96
CA GLY A 1022 -37.55 23.53 29.37
C GLY A 1022 -38.67 24.02 28.43
N LYS A 1023 -38.86 23.39 27.26
CA LYS A 1023 -39.75 23.91 26.20
C LYS A 1023 -40.71 22.87 25.59
N MET A 1024 -41.06 21.79 26.30
CA MET A 1024 -42.12 20.89 25.84
C MET A 1024 -43.52 21.54 26.03
N PRO A 1025 -44.33 21.69 24.97
CA PRO A 1025 -45.72 22.12 25.11
C PRO A 1025 -46.57 20.92 25.57
N GLY A 1026 -47.09 20.98 26.79
CA GLY A 1026 -48.08 20.02 27.27
C GLY A 1026 -47.69 19.21 28.50
N GLY A 1027 -47.35 19.87 29.62
CA GLY A 1027 -47.74 19.42 30.96
C GLY A 1027 -47.44 17.98 31.45
N VAL A 1028 -46.47 17.26 30.88
CA VAL A 1028 -46.02 15.97 31.45
C VAL A 1028 -44.94 16.24 32.51
N PRO A 1029 -45.08 15.78 33.76
CA PRO A 1029 -44.07 16.01 34.77
C PRO A 1029 -42.88 15.07 34.53
N VAL A 1030 -41.78 15.65 34.05
CA VAL A 1030 -40.49 14.96 33.94
C VAL A 1030 -39.93 14.76 35.35
N GLU A 1031 -39.54 13.53 35.68
CA GLU A 1031 -39.19 13.09 37.03
C GLU A 1031 -38.04 13.90 37.67
N LEU A 1032 -38.07 14.01 39.01
CA LEU A 1032 -37.16 14.78 39.87
C LEU A 1032 -35.66 14.57 39.60
N ALA A 1033 -35.27 13.43 39.03
CA ALA A 1033 -33.89 13.09 38.71
C ALA A 1033 -33.29 13.99 37.62
N THR A 1034 -34.08 14.38 36.62
CA THR A 1034 -33.61 15.19 35.48
C THR A 1034 -33.38 16.64 35.89
N TRP A 1035 -34.21 17.19 36.77
CA TRP A 1035 -34.01 18.50 37.38
C TRP A 1035 -32.80 18.53 38.33
N GLY A 1036 -32.57 17.45 39.08
CA GLY A 1036 -31.40 17.32 39.96
C GLY A 1036 -30.08 17.37 39.19
N ALA A 1037 -30.00 16.67 38.06
CA ALA A 1037 -28.80 16.64 37.21
C ALA A 1037 -28.51 18.01 36.57
N CYS A 1038 -29.52 18.68 35.97
CA CYS A 1038 -29.33 20.02 35.39
C CYS A 1038 -29.02 21.09 36.46
N PHE A 1039 -29.57 20.98 37.68
CA PHE A 1039 -29.27 21.92 38.78
C PHE A 1039 -27.85 21.74 39.33
N MET A 1040 -27.36 20.51 39.48
CA MET A 1040 -25.98 20.25 39.93
C MET A 1040 -24.95 20.71 38.89
N TYR A 1041 -25.23 20.49 37.60
CA TYR A 1041 -24.40 20.98 36.51
C TYR A 1041 -24.32 22.52 36.50
N ALA A 1042 -25.46 23.21 36.60
CA ALA A 1042 -25.51 24.67 36.69
C ALA A 1042 -24.76 25.20 37.93
N TYR A 1043 -24.87 24.50 39.07
CA TYR A 1043 -24.16 24.83 40.31
C TYR A 1043 -22.64 24.64 40.19
N LEU A 1044 -22.16 23.57 39.56
CA LEU A 1044 -20.72 23.30 39.38
C LEU A 1044 -20.07 24.21 38.33
N LYS A 1045 -20.80 24.54 37.25
CA LYS A 1045 -20.39 25.51 36.21
C LYS A 1045 -20.32 26.94 36.75
N ALA A 1046 -21.30 27.35 37.55
CA ALA A 1046 -21.30 28.68 38.18
C ALA A 1046 -20.19 28.87 39.23
N ASN A 1047 -19.58 27.79 39.74
CA ASN A 1047 -18.51 27.82 40.73
C ASN A 1047 -17.12 27.42 40.19
N ASN A 1048 -16.94 27.34 38.86
CA ASN A 1048 -15.66 27.05 38.21
C ASN A 1048 -14.98 25.73 38.65
N ALA A 1049 -15.75 24.74 39.08
CA ALA A 1049 -15.22 23.47 39.62
C ALA A 1049 -14.92 22.40 38.55
N LEU A 1050 -15.05 22.72 37.25
CA LEU A 1050 -15.01 21.75 36.14
C LEU A 1050 -13.63 21.62 35.45
N GLU A 1051 -12.59 22.33 35.87
CA GLU A 1051 -11.32 22.35 35.12
C GLU A 1051 -10.19 21.44 35.62
N GLN A 1052 -10.38 20.58 36.63
CA GLN A 1052 -9.29 19.69 37.08
C GLN A 1052 -9.76 18.29 37.48
N ASN A 1053 -9.16 17.28 36.82
CA ASN A 1053 -9.21 15.83 37.04
C ASN A 1053 -10.41 15.03 36.48
N THR A 1054 -10.13 14.31 35.39
CA THR A 1054 -10.95 13.23 34.80
C THR A 1054 -11.14 12.00 35.69
N ALA A 1055 -10.48 11.90 36.84
CA ALA A 1055 -10.69 10.82 37.81
C ALA A 1055 -11.88 11.05 38.76
N GLY A 1056 -12.41 12.28 38.87
CA GLY A 1056 -13.58 12.59 39.72
C GLY A 1056 -14.92 12.27 39.07
N LEU A 1057 -15.02 12.35 37.74
CA LEU A 1057 -16.26 12.14 36.99
C LEU A 1057 -16.76 10.70 37.02
N ILE A 1058 -15.85 9.71 37.03
CA ILE A 1058 -16.21 8.29 37.13
C ILE A 1058 -16.91 8.00 38.47
N SER A 1059 -16.47 8.64 39.56
CA SER A 1059 -17.05 8.44 40.89
C SER A 1059 -18.45 9.05 41.10
N VAL A 1060 -18.85 10.05 40.28
CA VAL A 1060 -20.20 10.63 40.36
C VAL A 1060 -21.20 9.84 39.52
N CYS A 1061 -20.77 9.32 38.36
CA CYS A 1061 -21.58 8.41 37.54
C CYS A 1061 -21.83 7.07 38.24
N ASP A 1062 -20.83 6.53 38.96
CA ASP A 1062 -20.99 5.28 39.72
C ASP A 1062 -22.00 5.41 40.87
N VAL A 1063 -22.10 6.58 41.52
CA VAL A 1063 -23.08 6.82 42.59
C VAL A 1063 -24.51 6.98 42.04
N LEU A 1064 -24.67 7.52 40.82
CA LEU A 1064 -25.98 7.72 40.19
C LEU A 1064 -26.54 6.44 39.54
N PHE A 1065 -25.68 5.56 39.01
CA PHE A 1065 -26.13 4.33 38.33
C PHE A 1065 -26.20 3.09 39.23
N VAL A 1066 -25.39 3.00 40.30
CA VAL A 1066 -25.47 1.85 41.23
C VAL A 1066 -26.66 1.98 42.21
N GLY A 1067 -27.15 3.19 42.47
CA GLY A 1067 -28.30 3.44 43.35
C GLY A 1067 -29.68 3.13 42.74
N LEU A 1068 -29.80 3.05 41.41
CA LEU A 1068 -31.08 2.80 40.73
C LEU A 1068 -31.34 1.30 40.47
N CYS A 1069 -30.29 0.48 40.40
CA CYS A 1069 -30.41 -0.98 40.24
C CYS A 1069 -30.82 -1.72 41.54
N THR A 1070 -31.02 -1.02 42.66
CA THR A 1070 -31.46 -1.62 43.94
C THR A 1070 -32.92 -1.33 44.31
N TYR A 1071 -33.72 -0.68 43.45
CA TYR A 1071 -35.11 -0.33 43.77
C TYR A 1071 -36.19 -0.99 42.87
N ILE A 1072 -35.81 -1.81 41.89
CA ILE A 1072 -36.77 -2.61 41.09
C ILE A 1072 -36.32 -4.07 41.10
N GLY A 1073 -36.57 -4.72 42.24
CA GLY A 1073 -36.18 -6.11 42.45
C GLY A 1073 -36.62 -6.65 43.80
N SER A 1074 -37.81 -6.26 44.28
CA SER A 1074 -38.43 -6.89 45.45
C SER A 1074 -39.93 -7.01 45.23
N ASP A 1075 -40.34 -8.15 44.67
CA ASP A 1075 -41.43 -8.93 45.24
C ASP A 1075 -41.38 -10.39 44.78
N ILE A 1076 -41.07 -11.26 45.75
CA ILE A 1076 -41.59 -12.63 45.96
C ILE A 1076 -41.27 -13.66 44.85
N GLY A 1077 -40.55 -14.77 45.05
CA GLY A 1077 -40.07 -15.46 46.24
C GLY A 1077 -39.89 -16.94 45.85
N ASP A 1078 -38.73 -17.54 46.12
CA ASP A 1078 -38.61 -18.92 46.66
C ASP A 1078 -37.13 -19.35 46.75
N ILE A 1079 -36.70 -19.39 48.00
CA ILE A 1079 -35.76 -20.28 48.69
C ILE A 1079 -35.22 -21.48 47.86
N GLY A 1080 -33.88 -21.62 47.79
CA GLY A 1080 -33.26 -22.95 47.80
C GLY A 1080 -31.84 -23.09 47.23
N GLY A 1081 -30.84 -23.14 48.12
CA GLY A 1081 -29.58 -23.92 48.03
C GLY A 1081 -28.60 -23.55 46.89
N GLY A 1082 -27.31 -23.29 47.10
CA GLY A 1082 -26.37 -23.83 48.07
C GLY A 1082 -25.18 -24.41 47.28
N GLY A 1083 -23.94 -24.08 47.69
CA GLY A 1083 -22.76 -24.85 47.28
C GLY A 1083 -21.65 -24.06 46.60
N SER A 1084 -20.63 -23.75 47.40
CA SER A 1084 -19.26 -23.32 47.11
C SER A 1084 -18.51 -24.11 46.02
N GLY A 1085 -17.62 -23.42 45.32
CA GLY A 1085 -16.50 -23.94 44.53
C GLY A 1085 -15.66 -22.80 43.99
#